data_AF-A0A9P0Q1A5-F1
#
_entry.id   AF-A0A9P0Q1A5-F1
#
_cell.length_a   1.000
_cell.length_b   1.000
_cell.length_c   1.000
_cell.angle_alpha   90.00
_cell.angle_beta   90.00
_cell.angle_gamma   90.00
#
_symmetry.space_group_name_H-M   'P 1'
#
loop_
_entity.id
_entity.type
_entity.pdbx_description
1 polymer ?
#
loop_
_entity_poly.entity_id
_entity_poly.type
_entity_poly.pdbx_seq_one_letter_code
_entity_poly.pdbx_strand_id
1 'polypeptide(L)'
;MGTKYYVFGLFLVLSVSVEGQSPNRDVETFIPEADQDQSLAQVAPDESPKEEGESPATDDKTYDPMTSNIAPPDHDQRGYSDQLYTITEQRLAEIRKLFMYPYYNEGGNADNEGDYQKEIQASTPQVHKNFNFQLPFYGFRYNYTRVSLNGYLEFSDPPPNYYYPLVFPVKDWPKKNDPAFIGIFFSKCRVGMKRDGEVDPRQPGVYFRMERDLRTRQDRLGVELRERLKWDIREGVIGSESFNPKHAVIVTWKNVSFNGGFANALYTTNTFQTVLATDEVFTYAMFNYLNLDWTSHTEAGGDTIRGEGGVTAYVGFNGGNGTRSFEYKPYSQESVIRDLTATGFANGFKGRHIFRIDENILLGSCNKDIDGANLPLVFAPESGNMLGGTVVNITGPCFLPDDQIRCKFDVANEVPGYVVDRNRAICVQPMLYAEGWVNLQIARNSEPFKWKGKYYVESPSQASQKIYFRDMKIHERSPSEIRITWEKQNLTTNENANIRMSLWGYRETTIRPTFVYITDIAENIQNTGEYTIIPSQFRARTNEFLTDMKFGFLQINLTESIKVNTYTTTQRSIEITPLVWSRPLPLGWYFQFQWENMYGKNWPKYLCDDWLRTDRYLKNFAHELAQCPCTVQQALADRGRFMPDFDCDKDTNPICYYNNQALHCVKTGAPTLEGSEQQCCYDKNGYLMLSYDQQWGSSPRRCHNLGKMPYNEATKVPTLSQWFNDMVPKYLCCLWQEEQSVGCETLRFERRPTQDCVAYQAPGVAGVYGDPHFVTFDDVEYTFNGKGEFVLVKSRTQTDNLEVQGRFEQMEPNAYGEVKATQLTSVVARGNGTIAVEVRRRPMDARWRYRLDVIADGRRLFFDRPSLKFQHFQGVTIYTPTYVLNQSEVIIMFDNGAGVEVLDNQGFMTSRVYLPWSFINKTVGLFGNWSFKQEDDFTLPDGTKVSVATNINDMERVYNDFGKKWMIDDVLDPLKGRALFHREFGKSSSHYNNKTFKPEFHMVPEDIIPANRSDQVARTYDICTTKMYECYYDYANTLNRDLAHFTQNYKATIYQLKETTRTKIVSCGVLETPRFGRKSTFLFVPGTKVTFECNQDFVLVGDPRRECQADGTWNIPDYGYTECLRQQEYSQRQAGFASGITLAIVIPLILVFIYLAFLFLKKRQQERDEEQLQDKQYEETKRRAQEAAARRLTTTADDYNTDEEDNDSVGKK
;
A
#
# COMPACT_ATOMS: atom_id res chain seq x y z
N MET A 1 -40.41 30.23 -13.53
CA MET A 1 -41.61 29.78 -12.77
C MET A 1 -41.53 28.28 -12.65
N GLY A 2 -41.43 27.61 -11.52
CA GLY A 2 -41.44 27.97 -10.11
C GLY A 2 -41.53 26.66 -9.33
N THR A 3 -40.45 26.29 -8.65
CA THR A 3 -40.37 25.65 -7.32
C THR A 3 -41.14 24.36 -6.95
N LYS A 4 -40.32 23.42 -6.46
CA LYS A 4 -40.33 22.75 -5.12
C LYS A 4 -41.02 21.38 -4.93
N TYR A 5 -40.14 20.45 -4.62
CA TYR A 5 -40.22 19.28 -3.73
C TYR A 5 -41.06 19.48 -2.46
N TYR A 6 -41.85 18.46 -2.12
CA TYR A 6 -42.49 18.28 -0.81
C TYR A 6 -41.66 17.34 0.06
N VAL A 7 -41.30 17.84 1.24
CA VAL A 7 -40.87 17.11 2.44
C VAL A 7 -42.09 17.01 3.36
N PHE A 8 -42.46 15.81 3.80
CA PHE A 8 -43.32 15.61 4.99
C PHE A 8 -42.47 15.88 6.23
N GLY A 9 -42.83 16.67 7.25
CA GLY A 9 -44.14 17.07 7.81
C GLY A 9 -44.10 16.73 9.31
N LEU A 10 -43.56 17.59 10.18
CA LEU A 10 -44.23 18.57 11.07
C LEU A 10 -45.49 18.05 11.81
N PHE A 11 -45.50 18.15 13.15
CA PHE A 11 -46.28 19.21 13.84
C PHE A 11 -46.25 19.19 15.41
N LEU A 12 -46.19 20.43 15.97
CA LEU A 12 -46.91 20.99 17.16
C LEU A 12 -46.61 20.37 18.56
N VAL A 13 -46.38 21.07 19.70
CA VAL A 13 -46.84 22.37 20.23
C VAL A 13 -46.10 22.71 21.57
N LEU A 14 -46.10 24.01 21.93
CA LEU A 14 -45.84 24.65 23.24
C LEU A 14 -44.39 25.03 23.61
N SER A 15 -44.04 26.23 23.16
CA SER A 15 -43.00 27.10 23.70
C SER A 15 -43.47 27.79 24.98
N VAL A 16 -42.61 27.74 26.01
CA VAL A 16 -42.61 28.65 27.17
C VAL A 16 -41.34 29.49 27.05
N SER A 17 -41.54 30.81 27.07
CA SER A 17 -40.55 31.87 27.18
C SER A 17 -40.16 32.07 28.65
N VAL A 18 -38.97 32.62 28.95
CA VAL A 18 -38.80 33.86 29.75
C VAL A 18 -37.30 34.22 29.78
N GLU A 19 -36.96 35.33 29.12
CA GLU A 19 -35.83 36.21 29.42
C GLU A 19 -36.11 37.01 30.70
N GLY A 20 -35.06 37.30 31.49
CA GLY A 20 -35.14 38.22 32.63
C GLY A 20 -33.82 38.95 32.85
N GLN A 21 -33.83 40.26 32.62
CA GLN A 21 -32.71 41.20 32.65
C GLN A 21 -32.86 42.14 33.87
N SER A 22 -31.79 42.32 34.67
CA SER A 22 -31.53 43.43 35.65
C SER A 22 -32.47 43.51 36.90
N PRO A 23 -32.17 44.24 38.02
CA PRO A 23 -31.60 45.61 38.08
C PRO A 23 -30.61 45.94 39.23
N ASN A 24 -30.04 47.15 39.12
CA ASN A 24 -29.36 47.94 40.16
C ASN A 24 -30.09 47.99 41.51
N ARG A 25 -29.32 48.12 42.60
CA ARG A 25 -29.54 49.17 43.60
C ARG A 25 -28.30 49.41 44.48
N ASP A 26 -27.91 50.68 44.49
CA ASP A 26 -27.00 51.34 45.43
C ASP A 26 -27.48 51.22 46.88
N VAL A 27 -26.52 51.31 47.83
CA VAL A 27 -26.50 52.29 48.95
C VAL A 27 -25.31 51.97 49.88
N GLU A 28 -24.35 52.89 49.85
CA GLU A 28 -23.62 53.52 50.96
C GLU A 28 -22.86 52.71 52.03
N THR A 29 -21.54 52.94 51.98
CA THR A 29 -20.66 53.43 53.07
C THR A 29 -20.32 52.52 54.25
N PHE A 30 -19.03 52.28 54.48
CA PHE A 30 -18.20 53.15 55.33
C PHE A 30 -16.72 52.79 55.23
N ILE A 31 -15.92 53.84 55.14
CA ILE A 31 -14.45 53.91 55.18
C ILE A 31 -14.01 53.68 56.65
N PRO A 32 -12.77 53.22 56.92
CA PRO A 32 -11.72 54.20 57.17
C PRO A 32 -10.40 53.91 56.42
N GLU A 33 -9.93 54.93 55.71
CA GLU A 33 -8.53 55.24 55.42
C GLU A 33 -7.88 55.86 56.65
N ALA A 34 -6.54 55.78 56.67
CA ALA A 34 -5.55 56.78 57.12
C ALA A 34 -4.48 56.04 57.94
N ASP A 35 -3.27 55.85 57.45
CA ASP A 35 -2.16 56.81 57.22
C ASP A 35 -0.98 56.29 58.06
N GLN A 36 0.22 56.16 57.50
CA GLN A 36 1.35 57.08 57.74
C GLN A 36 1.49 57.43 59.24
N ASP A 37 2.61 57.16 59.91
CA ASP A 37 3.95 57.52 59.48
C ASP A 37 5.04 56.85 60.37
N GLN A 38 6.26 56.92 59.86
CA GLN A 38 7.56 56.65 60.48
C GLN A 38 7.65 57.23 61.92
N SER A 39 8.31 56.60 62.89
CA SER A 39 9.78 56.58 62.96
C SER A 39 10.29 56.01 64.30
N LEU A 40 11.47 55.39 64.23
CA LEU A 40 12.58 55.44 65.20
C LEU A 40 12.28 55.32 66.71
N ALA A 41 12.71 54.20 67.32
CA ALA A 41 13.95 54.14 68.09
C ALA A 41 14.01 52.84 68.91
N GLN A 42 15.15 52.16 68.82
CA GLN A 42 15.55 51.04 69.66
C GLN A 42 15.66 51.47 71.13
N VAL A 43 15.36 50.55 72.05
CA VAL A 43 16.24 50.12 73.17
C VAL A 43 15.53 48.99 73.93
N ALA A 44 16.21 47.84 74.02
CA ALA A 44 15.93 46.63 74.82
C ALA A 44 16.20 46.89 76.33
N PRO A 45 16.10 45.96 77.30
CA PRO A 45 15.93 44.48 77.27
C PRO A 45 14.79 44.04 78.25
N ASP A 46 14.54 42.82 78.71
CA ASP A 46 15.22 41.52 78.76
C ASP A 46 14.19 40.45 79.21
N GLU A 47 14.58 39.18 79.07
CA GLU A 47 14.14 37.98 79.83
C GLU A 47 12.72 37.35 79.63
N SER A 48 12.74 36.32 78.76
CA SER A 48 12.14 34.95 78.75
C SER A 48 11.22 34.43 79.90
N PRO A 49 10.54 33.25 79.82
CA PRO A 49 10.55 32.21 78.77
C PRO A 49 9.20 31.48 78.45
N LYS A 50 9.27 30.61 77.41
CA LYS A 50 8.54 29.33 77.15
C LYS A 50 7.45 29.29 76.06
N GLU A 51 7.73 28.53 74.99
CA GLU A 51 6.97 27.38 74.44
C GLU A 51 7.75 26.84 73.22
N GLU A 52 8.27 25.60 73.29
CA GLU A 52 7.69 24.35 72.77
C GLU A 52 7.92 24.07 71.27
N GLY A 53 8.94 23.25 71.00
CA GLY A 53 8.85 22.06 70.15
C GLY A 53 8.65 22.21 68.64
N GLU A 54 9.76 22.49 67.92
CA GLU A 54 9.86 22.32 66.46
C GLU A 54 9.69 20.86 66.01
N SER A 55 8.94 20.67 64.92
CA SER A 55 9.06 19.50 64.04
C SER A 55 9.98 19.85 62.86
N PRO A 56 10.92 18.98 62.47
CA PRO A 56 12.02 19.38 61.61
C PRO A 56 11.60 19.46 60.15
N ALA A 57 11.79 20.63 59.54
CA ALA A 57 11.95 20.80 58.11
C ALA A 57 13.22 20.04 57.68
N THR A 58 13.08 19.04 56.81
CA THR A 58 14.23 18.40 56.17
C THR A 58 14.79 19.31 55.07
N ASP A 59 16.07 19.60 55.20
CA ASP A 59 16.95 20.42 54.37
C ASP A 59 16.95 19.98 52.88
N ASP A 60 16.47 20.85 51.99
CA ASP A 60 16.24 20.59 50.53
C ASP A 60 17.53 20.63 49.67
N LYS A 61 18.72 20.47 50.29
CA LYS A 61 20.03 20.62 49.60
C LYS A 61 20.79 19.31 49.32
N THR A 62 20.32 18.16 49.79
CA THR A 62 21.04 16.86 49.68
C THR A 62 20.31 15.77 48.89
N TYR A 63 19.08 16.02 48.46
CA TYR A 63 18.26 15.04 47.74
C TYR A 63 18.42 15.15 46.21
N ASP A 64 18.75 14.04 45.56
CA ASP A 64 18.84 13.90 44.11
C ASP A 64 18.08 12.63 43.68
N PRO A 65 16.96 12.75 42.92
CA PRO A 65 16.15 11.59 42.55
C PRO A 65 16.93 10.55 41.73
N MET A 66 18.00 10.91 41.02
CA MET A 66 18.74 9.94 40.19
C MET A 66 19.82 9.16 40.96
N THR A 67 20.22 9.62 42.15
CA THR A 67 21.35 9.03 42.89
C THR A 67 21.08 8.74 44.36
N SER A 68 20.07 9.38 44.97
CA SER A 68 19.69 9.13 46.36
C SER A 68 19.18 7.70 46.58
N ASN A 69 19.33 7.21 47.82
CA ASN A 69 18.84 5.89 48.23
C ASN A 69 17.40 5.90 48.76
N ILE A 70 16.84 7.10 48.98
CA ILE A 70 15.50 7.34 49.50
C ILE A 70 14.64 7.82 48.34
N ALA A 71 13.44 7.28 48.17
CA ALA A 71 12.50 7.70 47.15
C ALA A 71 11.78 9.01 47.58
N PRO A 72 11.34 9.87 46.64
CA PRO A 72 10.62 11.09 46.99
C PRO A 72 9.27 10.77 47.63
N PRO A 73 8.65 11.69 48.38
CA PRO A 73 7.32 11.47 48.97
C PRO A 73 6.24 11.11 47.94
N ASP A 74 5.23 10.34 48.35
CA ASP A 74 4.17 9.77 47.49
C ASP A 74 3.38 10.83 46.68
N HIS A 75 3.29 12.08 47.17
CA HIS A 75 2.63 13.20 46.46
C HIS A 75 3.42 13.70 45.24
N ASP A 76 4.75 13.80 45.37
CA ASP A 76 5.65 14.19 44.28
C ASP A 76 5.81 13.08 43.24
N GLN A 77 5.69 11.82 43.67
CA GLN A 77 5.70 10.66 42.77
C GLN A 77 4.47 10.56 41.85
N ARG A 78 3.35 11.21 42.21
CA ARG A 78 2.09 11.17 41.44
C ARG A 78 1.85 12.39 40.57
N GLY A 79 2.82 13.31 40.48
CA GLY A 79 2.74 14.48 39.61
C GLY A 79 1.89 15.64 40.14
N TYR A 80 1.63 15.70 41.45
CA TYR A 80 0.88 16.79 42.11
C TYR A 80 1.79 17.88 42.68
N SER A 81 2.99 18.06 42.14
CA SER A 81 3.87 19.16 42.55
C SER A 81 3.44 20.44 41.85
N ASP A 82 3.13 21.50 42.61
CA ASP A 82 2.81 22.84 42.10
C ASP A 82 4.05 23.54 41.47
N GLN A 83 5.24 22.93 41.57
CA GLN A 83 6.48 23.48 41.03
C GLN A 83 6.84 22.86 39.67
N LEU A 84 6.81 23.70 38.64
CA LEU A 84 7.17 23.34 37.27
C LEU A 84 8.69 23.11 37.16
N TYR A 85 9.14 21.87 36.99
CA TYR A 85 10.55 21.56 36.77
C TYR A 85 10.91 21.50 35.29
N THR A 86 11.94 22.25 34.89
CA THR A 86 12.53 22.19 33.54
C THR A 86 13.97 21.71 33.65
N ILE A 87 14.30 20.62 32.97
CA ILE A 87 15.66 20.06 32.96
C ILE A 87 16.59 20.88 32.06
N THR A 88 17.80 21.14 32.52
CA THR A 88 18.87 21.77 31.72
C THR A 88 19.67 20.72 30.95
N GLU A 89 20.29 21.10 29.82
CA GLU A 89 21.13 20.19 29.04
C GLU A 89 22.31 19.61 29.85
N GLN A 90 22.90 20.43 30.73
CA GLN A 90 23.98 20.01 31.63
C GLN A 90 23.52 18.91 32.59
N ARG A 91 22.36 19.11 33.23
CA ARG A 91 21.77 18.12 34.14
C ARG A 91 21.42 16.83 33.41
N LEU A 92 20.86 16.93 32.21
CA LEU A 92 20.59 15.76 31.36
C LEU A 92 21.89 14.99 31.05
N ALA A 93 22.98 15.68 30.72
CA ALA A 93 24.27 15.06 30.49
C ALA A 93 24.85 14.39 31.75
N GLU A 94 24.64 14.95 32.94
CA GLU A 94 25.05 14.35 34.22
C GLU A 94 24.29 13.05 34.50
N ILE A 95 22.95 13.06 34.43
CA ILE A 95 22.14 11.88 34.76
C ILE A 95 22.34 10.76 33.75
N ARG A 96 22.66 11.08 32.48
CA ARG A 96 22.97 10.10 31.44
C ARG A 96 24.34 9.41 31.61
N LYS A 97 25.24 9.95 32.44
CA LYS A 97 26.49 9.25 32.84
C LYS A 97 26.26 8.09 33.80
N LEU A 98 25.08 7.98 34.40
CA LEU A 98 24.75 6.89 35.30
C LEU A 98 24.46 5.61 34.50
N PHE A 99 25.12 4.51 34.88
CA PHE A 99 24.91 3.22 34.22
C PHE A 99 23.55 2.60 34.57
N MET A 100 23.18 2.61 35.85
CA MET A 100 21.89 2.09 36.31
C MET A 100 20.83 3.21 36.35
N TYR A 101 19.59 2.82 36.14
CA TYR A 101 18.41 3.65 36.44
C TYR A 101 18.13 3.66 37.95
N PRO A 102 17.50 4.71 38.50
CA PRO A 102 17.31 4.86 39.93
C PRO A 102 16.42 3.74 40.51
N TYR A 103 16.80 3.28 41.70
CA TYR A 103 16.01 2.38 42.55
C TYR A 103 16.38 2.63 44.02
N TYR A 104 15.38 2.62 44.89
CA TYR A 104 15.49 3.11 46.28
C TYR A 104 15.26 2.01 47.30
N ASN A 105 15.90 2.15 48.45
CA ASN A 105 15.79 1.20 49.57
C ASN A 105 14.80 1.66 50.65
N GLU A 106 14.47 2.95 50.67
CA GLU A 106 13.62 3.61 51.65
C GLU A 106 12.76 4.67 50.93
N GLY A 107 11.69 5.16 51.55
CA GLY A 107 10.85 6.24 51.00
C GLY A 107 9.69 5.80 50.09
N GLY A 108 8.93 6.76 49.59
CA GLY A 108 7.94 6.57 48.52
C GLY A 108 6.55 6.08 48.94
N ASN A 109 6.44 5.01 49.72
CA ASN A 109 5.17 4.48 50.23
C ASN A 109 4.97 4.79 51.73
N ALA A 110 3.74 4.62 52.24
CA ALA A 110 3.40 4.86 53.65
C ALA A 110 4.27 4.05 54.64
N ASP A 111 4.75 2.88 54.22
CA ASP A 111 5.60 1.99 55.01
C ASP A 111 7.10 2.33 54.91
N ASN A 112 7.47 3.36 54.13
CA ASN A 112 8.84 3.85 53.94
C ASN A 112 9.83 2.79 53.39
N GLU A 113 9.34 1.84 52.59
CA GLU A 113 10.09 0.66 52.12
C GLU A 113 10.74 0.81 50.73
N GLY A 114 10.60 1.97 50.08
CA GLY A 114 11.22 2.21 48.76
C GLY A 114 10.69 1.26 47.68
N ASP A 115 11.60 0.81 46.81
CA ASP A 115 11.28 -0.11 45.70
C ASP A 115 11.56 -1.59 46.07
N TYR A 116 12.03 -1.89 47.30
CA TYR A 116 12.48 -3.23 47.70
C TYR A 116 11.30 -4.21 47.88
N GLN A 117 11.41 -5.41 47.30
CA GLN A 117 10.32 -6.40 47.31
C GLN A 117 10.51 -7.46 48.41
N LYS A 118 10.05 -7.17 49.64
CA LYS A 118 10.16 -8.08 50.81
C LYS A 118 9.43 -9.42 50.66
N GLU A 119 8.38 -9.44 49.83
CA GLU A 119 7.58 -10.63 49.53
C GLU A 119 8.37 -11.70 48.74
N ILE A 120 9.41 -11.27 48.02
CA ILE A 120 10.26 -12.19 47.26
C ILE A 120 11.23 -12.88 48.23
N GLN A 121 10.97 -14.15 48.50
CA GLN A 121 11.79 -15.00 49.36
C GLN A 121 12.07 -16.35 48.67
N ALA A 122 12.90 -17.20 49.27
CA ALA A 122 13.22 -18.51 48.70
C ALA A 122 11.97 -19.41 48.54
N SER A 123 10.96 -19.27 49.40
CA SER A 123 9.69 -20.00 49.34
C SER A 123 8.68 -19.36 48.38
N THR A 124 8.74 -18.04 48.20
CA THR A 124 7.87 -17.24 47.32
C THR A 124 8.74 -16.46 46.33
N PRO A 125 9.25 -17.12 45.27
CA PRO A 125 10.26 -16.53 44.39
C PRO A 125 9.70 -15.49 43.42
N GLN A 126 8.41 -15.13 43.50
CA GLN A 126 7.77 -14.23 42.56
C GLN A 126 6.69 -13.37 43.23
N VAL A 127 6.50 -12.17 42.72
CA VAL A 127 5.44 -11.23 43.14
C VAL A 127 4.65 -10.73 41.93
N HIS A 128 3.34 -10.59 42.09
CA HIS A 128 2.45 -10.08 41.06
C HIS A 128 2.40 -8.55 41.07
N LYS A 129 2.46 -7.92 39.89
CA LYS A 129 2.39 -6.47 39.70
C LYS A 129 1.39 -6.12 38.60
N ASN A 130 0.44 -5.26 38.90
CA ASN A 130 -0.56 -4.79 37.96
C ASN A 130 -0.09 -3.54 37.23
N PHE A 131 -0.24 -3.51 35.91
CA PHE A 131 -0.11 -2.31 35.10
C PHE A 131 -1.49 -1.69 34.90
N ASN A 132 -1.57 -0.36 35.05
CA ASN A 132 -2.74 0.41 34.66
C ASN A 132 -2.66 0.91 33.20
N PHE A 133 -1.68 0.43 32.45
CA PHE A 133 -1.46 0.68 31.04
C PHE A 133 -1.31 -0.65 30.29
N GLN A 134 -1.30 -0.59 28.96
CA GLN A 134 -1.09 -1.76 28.11
C GLN A 134 0.35 -1.78 27.65
N LEU A 135 1.08 -2.86 27.93
CA LEU A 135 2.45 -3.10 27.46
C LEU A 135 2.40 -3.98 26.20
N PRO A 136 2.69 -3.45 25.00
CA PRO A 136 2.87 -4.27 23.80
C PRO A 136 4.10 -5.18 23.91
N PHE A 137 3.93 -6.47 23.66
CA PHE A 137 5.02 -7.46 23.61
C PHE A 137 4.67 -8.61 22.65
N TYR A 138 5.46 -8.84 21.61
CA TYR A 138 5.21 -9.84 20.56
C TYR A 138 3.83 -9.76 19.86
N GLY A 139 3.24 -8.58 19.80
CA GLY A 139 1.89 -8.34 19.26
C GLY A 139 0.78 -8.54 20.28
N PHE A 140 1.08 -9.01 21.49
CA PHE A 140 0.15 -9.11 22.62
C PHE A 140 0.12 -7.81 23.42
N ARG A 141 -0.90 -7.65 24.27
CA ARG A 141 -1.01 -6.56 25.23
C ARG A 141 -1.14 -7.12 26.63
N TYR A 142 -0.23 -6.71 27.51
CA TYR A 142 -0.23 -7.12 28.91
C TYR A 142 -0.52 -5.93 29.81
N ASN A 143 -1.40 -6.15 30.79
CA ASN A 143 -1.75 -5.20 31.84
C ASN A 143 -1.25 -5.66 33.23
N TYR A 144 -0.34 -6.63 33.28
CA TYR A 144 0.30 -7.08 34.50
C TYR A 144 1.65 -7.72 34.18
N THR A 145 2.45 -7.97 35.21
CA THR A 145 3.62 -8.83 35.13
C THR A 145 3.81 -9.55 36.47
N ARG A 146 4.56 -10.65 36.47
CA ARG A 146 5.10 -11.29 37.67
C ARG A 146 6.61 -11.13 37.67
N VAL A 147 7.13 -10.50 38.71
CA VAL A 147 8.56 -10.28 38.87
C VAL A 147 9.13 -11.47 39.60
N SER A 148 10.08 -12.18 38.99
CA SER A 148 10.72 -13.36 39.56
C SER A 148 12.10 -13.05 40.12
N LEU A 149 12.46 -13.68 41.25
CA LEU A 149 13.84 -13.73 41.79
C LEU A 149 14.82 -14.33 40.79
N ASN A 150 14.32 -15.23 39.93
CA ASN A 150 15.09 -16.00 38.96
C ASN A 150 15.47 -15.21 37.69
N GLY A 151 15.45 -13.87 37.73
CA GLY A 151 15.98 -13.01 36.68
C GLY A 151 15.10 -12.89 35.42
N TYR A 152 13.78 -12.96 35.56
CA TYR A 152 12.83 -12.75 34.46
C TYR A 152 11.54 -12.05 34.91
N LEU A 153 10.86 -11.44 33.94
CA LEU A 153 9.50 -10.90 34.05
C LEU A 153 8.55 -11.81 33.29
N GLU A 154 7.50 -12.28 33.95
CA GLU A 154 6.54 -13.22 33.39
C GLU A 154 5.18 -12.56 33.14
N PHE A 155 4.51 -12.99 32.08
CA PHE A 155 3.23 -12.46 31.63
C PHE A 155 2.16 -13.54 31.42
N SER A 156 2.54 -14.82 31.47
CA SER A 156 1.60 -15.95 31.45
C SER A 156 2.19 -17.15 32.20
N ASP A 157 1.37 -18.15 32.48
CA ASP A 157 1.76 -19.24 33.39
C ASP A 157 2.83 -20.17 32.79
N PRO A 158 3.83 -20.58 33.59
CA PRO A 158 4.91 -21.46 33.15
C PRO A 158 4.49 -22.94 33.15
N PRO A 159 5.24 -23.83 32.49
CA PRO A 159 5.07 -25.26 32.66
C PRO A 159 5.42 -25.70 34.09
N PRO A 160 4.90 -26.86 34.56
CA PRO A 160 5.17 -27.35 35.92
C PRO A 160 6.66 -27.56 36.23
N ASN A 161 7.43 -27.97 35.24
CA ASN A 161 8.88 -28.18 35.34
C ASN A 161 9.56 -27.69 34.06
N TYR A 162 10.75 -27.11 34.23
CA TYR A 162 11.65 -26.76 33.14
C TYR A 162 12.72 -27.85 32.95
N TYR A 163 13.15 -28.03 31.71
CA TYR A 163 14.29 -28.88 31.35
C TYR A 163 15.37 -28.00 30.75
N TYR A 164 16.63 -28.23 31.14
CA TYR A 164 17.79 -27.47 30.65
C TYR A 164 18.52 -28.27 29.57
N PRO A 165 18.92 -27.64 28.44
CA PRO A 165 18.67 -26.24 28.07
C PRO A 165 17.20 -25.94 27.77
N LEU A 166 16.79 -24.72 28.13
CA LEU A 166 15.47 -24.18 27.85
C LEU A 166 15.27 -24.04 26.34
N VAL A 167 14.13 -24.52 25.84
CA VAL A 167 13.77 -24.44 24.43
C VAL A 167 12.37 -23.84 24.34
N PHE A 168 12.29 -22.67 23.72
CA PHE A 168 11.05 -21.96 23.46
C PHE A 168 10.83 -21.76 21.96
N PRO A 169 9.58 -21.76 21.47
CA PRO A 169 8.36 -22.07 22.22
C PRO A 169 8.32 -23.53 22.69
N VAL A 170 7.54 -23.81 23.74
CA VAL A 170 7.41 -25.19 24.26
C VAL A 170 6.83 -26.10 23.18
N LYS A 171 7.59 -27.13 22.77
CA LYS A 171 7.22 -28.05 21.68
C LYS A 171 5.89 -28.80 21.90
N ASP A 172 5.56 -29.07 23.16
CA ASP A 172 4.35 -29.81 23.55
C ASP A 172 3.10 -28.90 23.68
N TRP A 173 3.19 -27.60 23.38
CA TRP A 173 2.03 -26.70 23.42
C TRP A 173 0.91 -27.20 22.48
N PRO A 174 -0.36 -27.22 22.90
CA PRO A 174 -0.92 -26.66 24.16
C PRO A 174 -0.99 -27.63 25.36
N LYS A 175 -0.46 -28.85 25.27
CA LYS A 175 -0.50 -29.83 26.39
C LYS A 175 0.31 -29.37 27.60
N LYS A 176 1.37 -28.61 27.36
CA LYS A 176 2.15 -27.92 28.38
C LYS A 176 2.10 -26.43 28.09
N ASN A 177 1.96 -25.62 29.14
CA ASN A 177 1.93 -24.18 29.01
C ASN A 177 3.24 -23.63 28.42
N ASP A 178 3.12 -22.69 27.49
CA ASP A 178 4.22 -21.93 26.92
C ASP A 178 4.18 -20.50 27.46
N PRO A 179 5.10 -20.12 28.37
CA PRO A 179 5.01 -18.85 29.10
C PRO A 179 5.51 -17.68 28.27
N ALA A 180 4.79 -16.56 28.32
CA ALA A 180 5.27 -15.29 27.83
C ALA A 180 6.16 -14.64 28.89
N PHE A 181 7.42 -14.34 28.55
CA PHE A 181 8.36 -13.74 29.50
C PHE A 181 9.46 -12.93 28.82
N ILE A 182 10.04 -12.01 29.59
CA ILE A 182 11.28 -11.27 29.30
C ILE A 182 12.36 -11.80 30.24
N GLY A 183 13.33 -12.53 29.69
CA GLY A 183 14.43 -13.13 30.44
C GLY A 183 15.71 -12.32 30.28
N ILE A 184 16.06 -11.55 31.31
CA ILE A 184 17.35 -10.84 31.37
C ILE A 184 18.48 -11.77 31.81
N PHE A 185 18.21 -12.63 32.79
CA PHE A 185 19.16 -13.65 33.25
C PHE A 185 18.36 -14.79 33.88
N PHE A 186 17.69 -15.58 33.04
CA PHE A 186 16.79 -16.63 33.53
C PHE A 186 17.62 -17.83 34.03
N SER A 187 17.75 -17.92 35.35
CA SER A 187 18.35 -19.03 36.09
C SER A 187 17.79 -19.10 37.51
N LYS A 188 17.87 -20.24 38.20
CA LYS A 188 17.40 -20.34 39.59
C LYS A 188 18.34 -19.55 40.53
N CYS A 189 17.81 -18.47 41.09
CA CYS A 189 18.54 -17.54 41.95
C CYS A 189 18.10 -17.66 43.42
N ARG A 190 18.94 -17.16 44.32
CA ARG A 190 18.61 -16.87 45.73
C ARG A 190 19.19 -15.51 46.12
N VAL A 191 18.66 -14.88 47.16
CA VAL A 191 19.21 -13.62 47.68
C VAL A 191 20.62 -13.88 48.23
N GLY A 192 21.61 -13.13 47.75
CA GLY A 192 23.00 -13.24 48.19
C GLY A 192 23.34 -12.34 49.38
N MET A 193 24.62 -12.23 49.68
CA MET A 193 25.17 -11.31 50.68
C MET A 193 25.95 -10.18 49.99
N LYS A 194 26.13 -9.07 50.72
CA LYS A 194 27.02 -8.00 50.25
C LYS A 194 28.46 -8.49 50.14
N ARG A 195 29.20 -7.95 49.20
CA ARG A 195 30.64 -8.23 49.07
C ARG A 195 31.42 -7.45 50.11
N ASP A 196 32.56 -7.99 50.51
CA ASP A 196 33.52 -7.26 51.33
C ASP A 196 34.00 -6.00 50.57
N GLY A 197 33.77 -4.81 51.15
CA GLY A 197 34.15 -3.52 50.56
C GLY A 197 33.12 -2.86 49.64
N GLU A 198 31.89 -3.36 49.55
CA GLU A 198 30.83 -2.76 48.73
C GLU A 198 30.33 -1.42 49.30
N VAL A 199 30.46 -0.34 48.52
CA VAL A 199 30.10 1.04 48.92
C VAL A 199 28.58 1.30 48.87
N ASP A 200 27.84 0.55 48.05
CA ASP A 200 26.40 0.76 47.87
C ASP A 200 25.59 0.27 49.09
N PRO A 201 24.91 1.16 49.82
CA PRO A 201 24.25 0.80 51.08
C PRO A 201 22.98 -0.04 50.90
N ARG A 202 22.41 -0.13 49.69
CA ARG A 202 21.14 -0.82 49.43
C ARG A 202 21.24 -2.33 49.72
N GLN A 203 20.14 -2.96 50.14
CA GLN A 203 20.13 -4.38 50.53
C GLN A 203 20.19 -5.31 49.30
N PRO A 204 20.79 -6.52 49.41
CA PRO A 204 20.68 -7.54 48.36
C PRO A 204 19.23 -7.99 48.17
N GLY A 205 18.79 -8.19 46.93
CA GLY A 205 17.44 -8.65 46.60
C GLY A 205 16.89 -8.05 45.31
N VAL A 206 15.57 -8.01 45.20
CA VAL A 206 14.86 -7.55 43.99
C VAL A 206 14.14 -6.24 44.28
N TYR A 207 14.34 -5.26 43.41
CA TYR A 207 13.69 -3.95 43.44
C TYR A 207 12.77 -3.80 42.24
N PHE A 208 11.58 -3.24 42.43
CA PHE A 208 10.61 -2.98 41.37
C PHE A 208 10.06 -1.56 41.47
N ARG A 209 10.21 -0.81 40.38
CA ARG A 209 9.68 0.55 40.24
C ARG A 209 8.85 0.67 38.97
N MET A 210 7.73 1.37 39.07
CA MET A 210 6.86 1.68 37.93
C MET A 210 6.56 3.17 37.90
N GLU A 211 6.74 3.76 36.73
CA GLU A 211 6.53 5.18 36.47
C GLU A 211 5.53 5.35 35.35
N ARG A 212 4.59 6.26 35.55
CA ARG A 212 3.38 6.38 34.74
C ARG A 212 3.16 7.80 34.30
N ASP A 213 2.47 7.95 33.18
CA ASP A 213 2.05 9.24 32.64
C ASP A 213 3.22 10.25 32.55
N LEU A 214 4.43 9.72 32.29
CA LEU A 214 5.68 10.48 32.23
C LEU A 214 5.55 11.66 31.29
N ARG A 215 4.80 11.51 30.20
CA ARG A 215 4.55 12.55 29.21
C ARG A 215 3.90 13.82 29.80
N THR A 216 3.02 13.69 30.80
CA THR A 216 2.29 14.82 31.41
C THR A 216 2.89 15.26 32.74
N ARG A 217 3.76 14.46 33.35
CA ARG A 217 4.45 14.79 34.61
C ARG A 217 5.32 16.04 34.48
N GLN A 218 5.31 16.88 35.53
CA GLN A 218 6.04 18.15 35.62
C GLN A 218 7.00 18.24 36.81
N ASP A 219 6.96 17.28 37.73
CA ASP A 219 7.89 17.19 38.86
C ASP A 219 9.28 16.72 38.40
N ARG A 220 10.29 16.98 39.26
CA ARG A 220 11.70 16.74 38.95
C ARG A 220 12.00 15.29 38.55
N LEU A 221 11.54 14.30 39.32
CA LEU A 221 11.81 12.89 39.05
C LEU A 221 11.19 12.45 37.71
N GLY A 222 9.93 12.82 37.47
CA GLY A 222 9.19 12.44 36.27
C GLY A 222 9.81 13.04 35.01
N VAL A 223 10.21 14.32 35.08
CA VAL A 223 10.87 15.02 33.96
C VAL A 223 12.28 14.48 33.72
N GLU A 224 13.10 14.33 34.77
CA GLU A 224 14.47 13.79 34.62
C GLU A 224 14.43 12.35 34.07
N LEU A 225 13.50 11.51 34.53
CA LEU A 225 13.37 10.14 34.04
C LEU A 225 12.83 10.08 32.61
N ARG A 226 11.81 10.88 32.28
CA ARG A 226 11.25 10.98 30.92
C ARG A 226 12.33 11.35 29.92
N GLU A 227 13.07 12.43 30.18
CA GLU A 227 14.09 12.91 29.24
C GLU A 227 15.27 11.94 29.15
N ARG A 228 15.71 11.34 30.27
CA ARG A 228 16.76 10.31 30.21
C ARG A 228 16.33 9.10 29.38
N LEU A 229 15.16 8.52 29.63
CA LEU A 229 14.63 7.37 28.88
C LEU A 229 14.48 7.70 27.38
N LYS A 230 13.92 8.87 27.08
CA LYS A 230 13.69 9.35 25.73
C LYS A 230 15.00 9.41 24.94
N TRP A 231 16.04 10.05 25.48
CA TRP A 231 17.31 10.21 24.79
C TRP A 231 18.15 8.93 24.77
N ASP A 232 18.14 8.14 25.85
CA ASP A 232 18.85 6.86 25.89
C ASP A 232 18.31 5.88 24.84
N ILE A 233 16.99 5.82 24.64
CA ILE A 233 16.37 4.97 23.61
C ILE A 233 16.63 5.53 22.21
N ARG A 234 16.39 6.84 21.98
CA ARG A 234 16.61 7.51 20.69
C ARG A 234 18.02 7.33 20.14
N GLU A 235 19.01 7.36 21.02
CA GLU A 235 20.41 7.17 20.64
C GLU A 235 20.86 5.70 20.68
N GLY A 236 20.24 4.88 21.53
CA GLY A 236 20.66 3.50 21.77
C GLY A 236 20.01 2.44 20.88
N VAL A 237 18.91 2.76 20.19
CA VAL A 237 18.23 1.87 19.23
C VAL A 237 17.90 2.61 17.95
N ILE A 238 18.25 2.03 16.82
CA ILE A 238 17.90 2.58 15.50
C ILE A 238 16.37 2.59 15.28
N GLY A 239 15.87 3.59 14.54
CA GLY A 239 14.44 3.68 14.21
C GLY A 239 13.54 4.11 15.37
N SER A 240 14.13 4.69 16.42
CA SER A 240 13.43 5.18 17.60
C SER A 240 13.44 6.71 17.70
N GLU A 241 13.81 7.44 16.64
CA GLU A 241 14.04 8.89 16.68
C GLU A 241 12.80 9.69 17.13
N SER A 242 11.60 9.18 16.85
CA SER A 242 10.33 9.80 17.25
C SER A 242 9.78 9.30 18.58
N PHE A 243 10.42 8.33 19.25
CA PHE A 243 9.93 7.73 20.48
C PHE A 243 9.80 8.76 21.61
N ASN A 244 8.72 8.68 22.39
CA ASN A 244 8.51 9.52 23.56
C ASN A 244 7.85 8.68 24.68
N PRO A 245 8.56 8.38 25.78
CA PRO A 245 8.07 7.43 26.78
C PRO A 245 6.84 7.97 27.52
N LYS A 246 5.80 7.15 27.64
CA LYS A 246 4.65 7.40 28.53
C LYS A 246 4.82 6.70 29.87
N HIS A 247 5.27 5.45 29.85
CA HIS A 247 5.38 4.61 31.04
C HIS A 247 6.73 3.93 31.06
N ALA A 248 7.22 3.64 32.26
CA ALA A 248 8.46 2.90 32.46
C ALA A 248 8.34 1.90 33.61
N VAL A 249 9.02 0.76 33.48
CA VAL A 249 9.14 -0.26 34.52
C VAL A 249 10.63 -0.55 34.70
N ILE A 250 11.14 -0.36 35.91
CA ILE A 250 12.55 -0.59 36.25
C ILE A 250 12.58 -1.73 37.27
N VAL A 251 13.32 -2.79 36.97
CA VAL A 251 13.49 -3.93 37.87
C VAL A 251 14.97 -4.24 38.02
N THR A 252 15.45 -4.26 39.26
CA THR A 252 16.87 -4.48 39.59
C THR A 252 17.01 -5.72 40.45
N TRP A 253 17.85 -6.66 40.02
CA TRP A 253 18.32 -7.77 40.84
C TRP A 253 19.69 -7.40 41.37
N LYS A 254 19.77 -7.00 42.64
CA LYS A 254 21.01 -6.59 43.31
C LYS A 254 21.58 -7.77 44.09
N ASN A 255 22.83 -8.11 43.82
CA ASN A 255 23.58 -9.14 44.56
C ASN A 255 22.84 -10.47 44.70
N VAL A 256 22.28 -11.00 43.60
CA VAL A 256 21.63 -12.31 43.60
C VAL A 256 22.65 -13.43 43.36
N SER A 257 22.58 -14.51 44.15
CA SER A 257 23.46 -15.68 44.07
C SER A 257 22.72 -16.86 43.41
N PHE A 258 23.44 -17.91 43.02
CA PHE A 258 22.86 -19.11 42.42
C PHE A 258 22.27 -20.05 43.46
N ASN A 259 21.22 -20.78 43.07
CA ASN A 259 20.61 -21.77 43.94
C ASN A 259 21.41 -23.10 43.99
N GLY A 260 21.41 -23.75 45.16
CA GLY A 260 22.08 -25.03 45.43
C GLY A 260 23.55 -24.95 45.88
N GLY A 261 24.16 -23.75 45.91
CA GLY A 261 25.54 -23.58 46.38
C GLY A 261 25.71 -23.60 47.92
N PHE A 262 26.92 -23.91 48.38
CA PHE A 262 27.29 -23.87 49.80
C PHE A 262 27.28 -22.44 50.38
N ALA A 263 27.51 -22.28 51.69
CA ALA A 263 27.41 -20.98 52.37
C ALA A 263 28.28 -19.87 51.72
N ASN A 264 29.50 -20.20 51.31
CA ASN A 264 30.41 -19.24 50.67
C ASN A 264 29.91 -18.75 49.30
N ALA A 265 29.06 -19.52 48.62
CA ALA A 265 28.49 -19.11 47.33
C ALA A 265 27.56 -17.89 47.45
N LEU A 266 27.08 -17.54 48.65
CA LEU A 266 26.28 -16.33 48.88
C LEU A 266 27.02 -15.03 48.54
N TYR A 267 28.35 -15.05 48.54
CA TYR A 267 29.19 -13.90 48.17
C TYR A 267 29.52 -13.86 46.67
N THR A 268 29.26 -14.96 45.93
CA THR A 268 29.34 -14.99 44.47
C THR A 268 28.00 -14.50 43.92
N THR A 269 27.93 -13.22 43.62
CA THR A 269 26.67 -12.55 43.27
C THR A 269 26.67 -11.96 41.86
N ASN A 270 25.49 -11.77 41.29
CA ASN A 270 25.26 -11.05 40.04
C ASN A 270 24.40 -9.82 40.34
N THR A 271 24.67 -8.72 39.65
CA THR A 271 23.82 -7.53 39.69
C THR A 271 23.46 -7.09 38.28
N PHE A 272 22.17 -7.02 37.99
CA PHE A 272 21.63 -6.66 36.68
C PHE A 272 20.26 -5.98 36.81
N GLN A 273 19.88 -5.22 35.80
CA GLN A 273 18.66 -4.41 35.78
C GLN A 273 18.00 -4.46 34.40
N THR A 274 16.67 -4.61 34.37
CA THR A 274 15.87 -4.40 33.16
C THR A 274 15.08 -3.10 33.29
N VAL A 275 15.05 -2.32 32.21
CA VAL A 275 14.23 -1.12 32.10
C VAL A 275 13.34 -1.27 30.88
N LEU A 276 12.03 -1.33 31.10
CA LEU A 276 11.02 -1.31 30.05
C LEU A 276 10.52 0.12 29.89
N ALA A 277 10.45 0.62 28.67
CA ALA A 277 9.84 1.90 28.36
C ALA A 277 8.85 1.73 27.21
N THR A 278 7.65 2.30 27.35
CA THR A 278 6.60 2.17 26.35
C THR A 278 5.83 3.47 26.16
N ASP A 279 5.35 3.68 24.93
CA ASP A 279 4.35 4.69 24.58
C ASP A 279 2.97 4.06 24.29
N GLU A 280 2.82 2.75 24.64
CA GLU A 280 1.68 1.85 24.37
C GLU A 280 1.53 1.41 22.90
N VAL A 281 2.48 1.81 22.05
CA VAL A 281 2.59 1.38 20.65
C VAL A 281 3.89 0.63 20.43
N PHE A 282 5.01 1.24 20.83
CA PHE A 282 6.34 0.68 20.85
C PHE A 282 6.78 0.41 22.28
N THR A 283 7.47 -0.70 22.46
CA THR A 283 8.05 -1.09 23.75
C THR A 283 9.52 -1.39 23.55
N TYR A 284 10.35 -0.80 24.41
CA TYR A 284 11.78 -1.04 24.44
C TYR A 284 12.17 -1.68 25.76
N ALA A 285 13.09 -2.64 25.70
CA ALA A 285 13.71 -3.25 26.86
C ALA A 285 15.21 -2.95 26.85
N MET A 286 15.71 -2.38 27.95
CA MET A 286 17.13 -2.16 28.20
C MET A 286 17.60 -3.14 29.28
N PHE A 287 18.58 -3.96 28.96
CA PHE A 287 19.26 -4.84 29.91
C PHE A 287 20.61 -4.22 30.29
N ASN A 288 20.77 -3.90 31.58
CA ASN A 288 21.99 -3.37 32.17
C ASN A 288 22.63 -4.45 33.05
N TYR A 289 23.78 -4.98 32.66
CA TYR A 289 24.56 -5.93 33.45
C TYR A 289 25.71 -5.20 34.15
N LEU A 290 25.61 -5.01 35.46
CA LEU A 290 26.66 -4.37 36.24
C LEU A 290 27.81 -5.35 36.48
N ASN A 291 27.49 -6.59 36.88
CA ASN A 291 28.47 -7.65 37.05
C ASN A 291 27.80 -9.04 36.96
N LEU A 292 28.55 -10.03 36.46
CA LEU A 292 28.14 -11.43 36.32
C LEU A 292 29.28 -12.36 36.75
N ASP A 293 29.29 -12.78 38.01
CA ASP A 293 30.35 -13.61 38.58
C ASP A 293 30.04 -15.11 38.40
N TRP A 294 28.75 -15.49 38.43
CA TRP A 294 28.28 -16.86 38.19
C TRP A 294 27.41 -16.97 36.94
N THR A 295 27.30 -18.17 36.35
CA THR A 295 26.64 -18.37 35.05
C THR A 295 25.55 -19.44 35.04
N SER A 296 25.67 -20.45 35.91
CA SER A 296 24.79 -21.62 35.97
C SER A 296 24.46 -21.95 37.42
N HIS A 297 23.23 -22.41 37.68
CA HIS A 297 22.84 -22.92 39.01
C HIS A 297 23.03 -24.43 39.09
N THR A 298 22.97 -24.98 40.31
CA THR A 298 23.37 -26.37 40.58
C THR A 298 22.51 -27.41 39.84
N GLU A 299 21.20 -27.20 39.75
CA GLU A 299 20.26 -28.12 39.06
C GLU A 299 20.47 -28.15 37.54
N ALA A 300 21.00 -27.07 36.95
CA ALA A 300 21.42 -27.02 35.55
C ALA A 300 22.84 -27.58 35.34
N GLY A 301 23.43 -28.26 36.33
CA GLY A 301 24.75 -28.86 36.25
C GLY A 301 25.91 -27.92 36.63
N GLY A 302 25.62 -26.76 37.23
CA GLY A 302 26.64 -25.83 37.71
C GLY A 302 27.35 -26.31 38.98
N ASP A 303 28.62 -25.95 39.12
CA ASP A 303 29.44 -26.14 40.31
C ASP A 303 28.82 -25.49 41.57
N THR A 304 28.76 -26.22 42.68
CA THR A 304 28.26 -25.78 43.99
C THR A 304 29.06 -24.63 44.66
N ILE A 305 30.27 -24.33 44.19
CA ILE A 305 31.17 -23.33 44.75
C ILE A 305 31.09 -22.02 43.95
N ARG A 306 31.25 -22.06 42.62
CA ARG A 306 31.29 -20.87 41.75
C ARG A 306 30.07 -20.70 40.84
N GLY A 307 29.22 -21.71 40.69
CA GLY A 307 28.06 -21.66 39.79
C GLY A 307 28.47 -21.63 38.31
N GLU A 308 29.42 -22.50 37.92
CA GLU A 308 29.99 -22.59 36.56
C GLU A 308 29.93 -24.03 36.01
N GLY A 309 30.03 -24.18 34.68
CA GLY A 309 30.21 -25.48 34.02
C GLY A 309 28.93 -26.22 33.62
N GLY A 310 27.76 -25.77 34.08
CA GLY A 310 26.46 -26.28 33.65
C GLY A 310 25.87 -25.55 32.46
N VAL A 311 24.57 -25.75 32.21
CA VAL A 311 23.81 -24.91 31.27
C VAL A 311 23.68 -23.51 31.88
N THR A 312 24.15 -22.51 31.15
CA THR A 312 24.12 -21.12 31.63
C THR A 312 22.72 -20.51 31.50
N ALA A 313 22.52 -19.34 32.12
CA ALA A 313 21.24 -18.66 32.12
C ALA A 313 20.71 -18.37 30.69
N TYR A 314 19.38 -18.41 30.53
CA TYR A 314 18.73 -18.00 29.29
C TYR A 314 18.55 -16.49 29.24
N VAL A 315 18.87 -15.89 28.09
CA VAL A 315 18.70 -14.45 27.83
C VAL A 315 17.90 -14.28 26.56
N GLY A 316 16.76 -13.61 26.64
CA GLY A 316 15.89 -13.42 25.49
C GLY A 316 14.43 -13.22 25.86
N PHE A 317 13.56 -13.49 24.89
CA PHE A 317 12.14 -13.18 24.95
C PHE A 317 11.34 -14.38 24.47
N ASN A 318 10.27 -14.73 25.17
CA ASN A 318 9.26 -15.67 24.67
C ASN A 318 7.90 -15.00 24.64
N GLY A 319 7.19 -15.11 23.52
CA GLY A 319 5.85 -14.53 23.33
C GLY A 319 4.73 -15.35 23.94
N GLY A 320 5.00 -16.60 24.32
CA GLY A 320 4.03 -17.53 24.92
C GLY A 320 3.03 -18.12 23.92
N ASN A 321 2.13 -18.98 24.39
CA ASN A 321 1.05 -19.61 23.61
C ASN A 321 1.51 -20.33 22.32
N GLY A 322 2.72 -20.90 22.32
CA GLY A 322 3.30 -21.59 21.17
C GLY A 322 3.59 -20.65 20.00
N THR A 323 3.79 -19.36 20.29
CA THR A 323 4.01 -18.31 19.30
C THR A 323 5.50 -18.10 19.03
N ARG A 324 6.05 -16.89 19.15
CA ARG A 324 7.43 -16.55 18.77
C ARG A 324 8.35 -16.56 19.99
N SER A 325 9.61 -16.91 19.77
CA SER A 325 10.68 -16.74 20.74
C SER A 325 11.90 -16.09 20.07
N PHE A 326 12.71 -15.43 20.88
CA PHE A 326 13.98 -14.83 20.49
C PHE A 326 15.00 -15.17 21.57
N GLU A 327 15.99 -15.96 21.20
CA GLU A 327 17.13 -16.28 22.05
C GLU A 327 18.30 -15.36 21.67
N TYR A 328 18.89 -14.67 22.66
CA TYR A 328 19.94 -13.69 22.40
C TYR A 328 21.31 -14.37 22.19
N LYS A 329 21.50 -14.92 20.98
CA LYS A 329 22.73 -15.62 20.57
C LYS A 329 23.86 -14.64 20.19
N PRO A 330 25.12 -14.95 20.52
CA PRO A 330 25.62 -16.22 21.07
C PRO A 330 25.66 -16.28 22.62
N TYR A 331 25.04 -15.35 23.34
CA TYR A 331 25.19 -15.23 24.80
C TYR A 331 24.33 -16.20 25.60
N SER A 332 23.04 -16.29 25.25
CA SER A 332 22.07 -17.12 25.97
C SER A 332 22.49 -18.59 25.98
N GLN A 333 22.45 -19.22 27.17
CA GLN A 333 22.73 -20.64 27.38
C GLN A 333 24.13 -21.12 26.91
N GLU A 334 25.06 -20.19 26.70
CA GLU A 334 26.45 -20.44 26.35
C GLU A 334 27.41 -19.85 27.41
N SER A 335 28.65 -20.32 27.46
CA SER A 335 29.65 -19.85 28.44
C SER A 335 30.04 -18.38 28.25
N VAL A 336 29.84 -17.85 27.03
CA VAL A 336 30.16 -16.46 26.68
C VAL A 336 29.15 -15.44 27.25
N ILE A 337 28.13 -15.88 27.99
CA ILE A 337 27.19 -14.98 28.68
C ILE A 337 27.87 -13.94 29.59
N ARG A 338 29.06 -14.25 30.12
CA ARG A 338 29.89 -13.33 30.92
C ARG A 338 30.28 -12.07 30.15
N ASP A 339 30.46 -12.18 28.84
CA ASP A 339 30.81 -11.08 27.95
C ASP A 339 29.70 -10.02 27.87
N LEU A 340 28.46 -10.30 28.33
CA LEU A 340 27.39 -9.31 28.38
C LEU A 340 27.79 -8.06 29.17
N THR A 341 28.54 -8.22 30.27
CA THR A 341 29.08 -7.09 31.06
C THR A 341 30.11 -6.23 30.29
N ALA A 342 30.77 -6.81 29.29
CA ALA A 342 31.84 -6.18 28.52
C ALA A 342 31.38 -5.73 27.11
N THR A 343 30.14 -6.03 26.72
CA THR A 343 29.59 -5.79 25.36
C THR A 343 28.35 -4.88 25.42
N GLY A 344 27.53 -4.85 24.37
CA GLY A 344 26.30 -4.06 24.32
C GLY A 344 26.48 -2.63 23.86
N PHE A 345 27.44 -1.89 24.44
CA PHE A 345 27.90 -0.54 24.05
C PHE A 345 26.82 0.54 23.86
N ALA A 346 25.56 0.28 24.22
CA ALA A 346 24.49 1.24 24.02
C ALA A 346 24.71 2.47 24.90
N ASN A 347 24.55 3.67 24.32
CA ASN A 347 24.89 4.95 24.94
C ASN A 347 26.34 5.02 25.47
N GLY A 348 27.28 4.26 24.88
CA GLY A 348 28.68 4.21 25.30
C GLY A 348 28.96 3.31 26.51
N PHE A 349 27.95 2.65 27.09
CA PHE A 349 28.14 1.76 28.25
C PHE A 349 28.41 0.31 27.84
N LYS A 350 29.50 -0.26 28.36
CA LYS A 350 29.66 -1.72 28.43
C LYS A 350 28.63 -2.28 29.41
N GLY A 351 27.98 -3.40 29.08
CA GLY A 351 26.93 -3.98 29.91
C GLY A 351 25.52 -3.56 29.55
N ARG A 352 25.31 -2.56 28.68
CA ARG A 352 23.98 -2.08 28.28
C ARG A 352 23.58 -2.60 26.90
N HIS A 353 22.49 -3.35 26.86
CA HIS A 353 21.89 -3.91 25.65
C HIS A 353 20.45 -3.44 25.51
N ILE A 354 20.03 -3.00 24.32
CA ILE A 354 18.68 -2.48 24.11
C ILE A 354 17.98 -3.23 22.97
N PHE A 355 16.70 -3.50 23.16
CA PHE A 355 15.83 -4.21 22.24
C PHE A 355 14.53 -3.47 22.07
N ARG A 356 13.99 -3.45 20.85
CA ARG A 356 12.57 -3.14 20.61
C ARG A 356 11.78 -4.44 20.57
N ILE A 357 10.66 -4.53 21.29
CA ILE A 357 9.99 -5.81 21.61
C ILE A 357 8.48 -5.88 21.31
N ASP A 358 7.90 -4.86 20.68
CA ASP A 358 6.45 -4.76 20.44
C ASP A 358 5.90 -5.79 19.45
N GLU A 359 6.53 -5.99 18.28
CA GLU A 359 6.08 -6.95 17.25
C GLU A 359 7.22 -7.89 16.85
N ASN A 360 8.22 -7.39 16.13
CA ASN A 360 9.46 -8.11 15.88
C ASN A 360 10.54 -7.60 16.82
N ILE A 361 11.40 -8.49 17.30
CA ILE A 361 12.52 -8.10 18.15
C ILE A 361 13.58 -7.42 17.27
N LEU A 362 13.81 -6.12 17.48
CA LEU A 362 14.92 -5.40 16.85
C LEU A 362 16.04 -5.21 17.87
N LEU A 363 17.24 -5.65 17.51
CA LEU A 363 18.43 -5.50 18.32
C LEU A 363 19.03 -4.10 18.12
N GLY A 364 19.23 -3.35 19.21
CA GLY A 364 19.92 -2.04 19.20
C GLY A 364 21.42 -2.11 19.47
N SER A 365 21.93 -3.28 19.84
CA SER A 365 23.36 -3.52 20.07
C SER A 365 24.01 -4.25 18.89
N CYS A 366 25.29 -4.02 18.65
CA CYS A 366 26.03 -4.84 17.72
C CYS A 366 26.14 -6.28 18.23
N ASN A 367 26.18 -7.25 17.30
CA ASN A 367 26.49 -8.62 17.64
C ASN A 367 27.98 -8.89 17.39
N LYS A 368 28.63 -9.67 18.27
CA LYS A 368 30.02 -10.10 18.12
C LYS A 368 30.12 -10.98 16.86
N ASP A 369 31.22 -10.86 16.10
CA ASP A 369 31.43 -11.53 14.81
C ASP A 369 31.22 -13.06 14.91
N ILE A 370 29.99 -13.52 14.63
CA ILE A 370 29.70 -14.91 14.29
C ILE A 370 30.20 -15.07 12.86
N ASP A 371 31.20 -15.93 12.64
CA ASP A 371 31.72 -16.11 11.28
C ASP A 371 30.70 -16.90 10.45
N GLY A 372 30.02 -16.19 9.54
CA GLY A 372 28.98 -16.75 8.70
C GLY A 372 28.90 -16.02 7.36
N ALA A 373 28.50 -16.74 6.32
CA ALA A 373 28.40 -16.17 4.97
C ALA A 373 27.20 -15.23 4.78
N ASN A 374 26.19 -15.30 5.66
CA ASN A 374 24.95 -14.51 5.59
C ASN A 374 24.49 -14.14 7.00
N LEU A 375 24.95 -13.00 7.52
CA LEU A 375 24.55 -12.48 8.83
C LEU A 375 23.34 -11.54 8.70
N PRO A 376 22.34 -11.64 9.59
CA PRO A 376 21.16 -10.79 9.53
C PRO A 376 21.52 -9.34 9.88
N LEU A 377 21.12 -8.42 9.01
CA LEU A 377 21.30 -6.98 9.20
C LEU A 377 20.03 -6.36 9.81
N VAL A 378 20.19 -5.53 10.84
CA VAL A 378 19.09 -4.72 11.41
C VAL A 378 19.29 -3.29 10.94
N PHE A 379 18.27 -2.66 10.39
CA PHE A 379 18.35 -1.29 9.89
C PHE A 379 16.99 -0.58 10.00
N ALA A 380 17.02 0.75 10.05
CA ALA A 380 15.83 1.59 10.05
C ALA A 380 16.12 2.92 9.32
N PRO A 381 15.15 3.46 8.54
CA PRO A 381 13.85 2.87 8.23
C PRO A 381 13.96 1.64 7.33
N GLU A 382 12.92 0.79 7.33
CA GLU A 382 12.88 -0.44 6.50
C GLU A 382 12.57 -0.15 5.01
N SER A 383 12.14 1.07 4.69
CA SER A 383 11.79 1.52 3.34
C SER A 383 12.29 2.95 3.06
N GLY A 384 12.38 3.30 1.77
CA GLY A 384 12.72 4.65 1.34
C GLY A 384 12.36 4.94 -0.10
N ASN A 385 12.40 6.22 -0.46
CA ASN A 385 11.98 6.70 -1.78
C ASN A 385 13.04 6.34 -2.83
N MET A 386 12.62 5.84 -4.00
CA MET A 386 13.54 5.49 -5.10
C MET A 386 14.44 6.66 -5.55
N LEU A 387 14.01 7.92 -5.35
CA LEU A 387 14.82 9.11 -5.67
C LEU A 387 16.04 9.29 -4.76
N GLY A 388 16.15 8.53 -3.67
CA GLY A 388 17.28 8.53 -2.76
C GLY A 388 17.22 9.63 -1.70
N GLY A 389 18.28 9.71 -0.90
CA GLY A 389 18.42 10.65 0.22
C GLY A 389 17.84 10.15 1.54
N THR A 390 17.31 8.93 1.59
CA THR A 390 16.90 8.29 2.83
C THR A 390 18.13 7.90 3.66
N VAL A 391 18.22 8.41 4.88
CA VAL A 391 19.28 8.08 5.83
C VAL A 391 18.92 6.75 6.50
N VAL A 392 19.68 5.70 6.21
CA VAL A 392 19.48 4.36 6.75
C VAL A 392 20.46 4.13 7.89
N ASN A 393 19.93 4.05 9.11
CA ASN A 393 20.67 3.66 10.31
C ASN A 393 20.79 2.15 10.35
N ILE A 394 21.99 1.65 10.64
CA ILE A 394 22.33 0.24 10.54
C ILE A 394 22.97 -0.22 11.84
N THR A 395 22.48 -1.36 12.34
CA THR A 395 23.03 -2.10 13.46
C THR A 395 23.35 -3.51 12.99
N GLY A 396 24.58 -3.95 13.22
CA GLY A 396 25.06 -5.26 12.78
C GLY A 396 26.42 -5.58 13.39
N PRO A 397 27.52 -5.41 12.64
CA PRO A 397 28.85 -5.64 13.19
C PRO A 397 29.19 -4.59 14.25
N CYS A 398 30.02 -4.98 15.21
CA CYS A 398 30.58 -4.03 16.16
C CYS A 398 31.61 -3.14 15.45
N PHE A 399 31.22 -1.92 15.14
CA PHE A 399 32.02 -0.97 14.37
C PHE A 399 33.17 -0.41 15.22
N LEU A 400 34.34 -0.29 14.59
CA LEU A 400 35.47 0.45 15.14
C LEU A 400 35.52 1.87 14.55
N PRO A 401 36.04 2.85 15.31
CA PRO A 401 36.24 4.23 14.86
C PRO A 401 36.78 4.40 13.44
N ASP A 402 37.77 3.58 13.06
CA ASP A 402 38.51 3.72 11.80
C ASP A 402 37.98 2.79 10.70
N ASP A 403 36.85 2.12 10.91
CA ASP A 403 36.27 1.21 9.91
C ASP A 403 35.70 1.98 8.70
N GLN A 404 36.05 1.53 7.50
CA GLN A 404 35.44 1.98 6.26
C GLN A 404 34.25 1.09 5.93
N ILE A 405 33.04 1.63 6.06
CA ILE A 405 31.82 0.88 5.76
C ILE A 405 31.48 1.04 4.28
N ARG A 406 31.16 -0.07 3.62
CA ARG A 406 30.66 -0.09 2.24
C ARG A 406 29.26 -0.66 2.24
N CYS A 407 28.32 0.09 1.71
CA CYS A 407 26.92 -0.31 1.63
C CYS A 407 26.52 -0.52 0.18
N LYS A 408 25.72 -1.55 -0.08
CA LYS A 408 25.25 -1.90 -1.42
C LYS A 408 23.76 -2.17 -1.40
N PHE A 409 23.02 -1.33 -2.13
CA PHE A 409 21.58 -1.45 -2.35
C PHE A 409 21.37 -2.16 -3.70
N ASP A 410 21.36 -3.49 -3.66
CA ASP A 410 21.15 -4.40 -4.79
C ASP A 410 22.05 -4.13 -6.01
N VAL A 411 21.50 -3.68 -7.15
CA VAL A 411 22.27 -3.36 -8.37
C VAL A 411 22.99 -2.00 -8.31
N ALA A 412 22.79 -1.20 -7.27
CA ALA A 412 23.46 0.08 -7.13
C ALA A 412 24.97 -0.06 -6.94
N ASN A 413 25.69 1.01 -7.31
CA ASN A 413 27.09 1.17 -6.96
C ASN A 413 27.26 1.18 -5.44
N GLU A 414 28.44 0.74 -4.98
CA GLU A 414 28.80 0.79 -3.56
C GLU A 414 28.77 2.26 -3.08
N VAL A 415 28.02 2.51 -2.01
CA VAL A 415 28.00 3.81 -1.33
C VAL A 415 28.83 3.75 -0.05
N PRO A 416 29.59 4.81 0.27
CA PRO A 416 30.30 4.87 1.53
C PRO A 416 29.30 4.96 2.68
N GLY A 417 29.54 4.15 3.72
CA GLY A 417 28.88 4.25 5.01
C GLY A 417 29.78 4.92 6.03
N TYR A 418 29.18 5.49 7.06
CA TYR A 418 29.88 6.22 8.10
C TYR A 418 29.54 5.67 9.49
N VAL A 419 30.57 5.43 10.29
CA VAL A 419 30.40 4.97 11.68
C VAL A 419 29.98 6.15 12.55
N VAL A 420 28.83 6.02 13.21
CA VAL A 420 28.38 6.97 14.22
C VAL A 420 28.99 6.56 15.54
N ASP A 421 28.67 5.36 16.01
CA ASP A 421 29.16 4.76 17.25
C ASP A 421 29.44 3.25 17.05
N ARG A 422 29.80 2.54 18.11
CA ARG A 422 30.17 1.11 18.05
C ARG A 422 29.03 0.19 17.60
N ASN A 423 27.77 0.59 17.77
CA ASN A 423 26.57 -0.16 17.41
C ASN A 423 25.87 0.38 16.15
N ARG A 424 26.22 1.58 15.70
CA ARG A 424 25.48 2.30 14.66
C ARG A 424 26.41 2.82 13.57
N ALA A 425 26.08 2.44 12.34
CA ALA A 425 26.58 3.08 11.13
C ALA A 425 25.42 3.69 10.34
N ILE A 426 25.72 4.65 9.48
CA ILE A 426 24.77 5.30 8.59
C ILE A 426 25.19 5.04 7.14
N CYS A 427 24.22 4.66 6.31
CA CYS A 427 24.33 4.69 4.86
C CYS A 427 23.23 5.59 4.30
N VAL A 428 23.58 6.47 3.38
CA VAL A 428 22.59 7.27 2.65
C VAL A 428 22.21 6.50 1.40
N GLN A 429 20.91 6.20 1.25
CA GLN A 429 20.40 5.51 0.08
C GLN A 429 20.64 6.38 -1.16
N PRO A 430 21.32 5.85 -2.21
CA PRO A 430 21.42 6.55 -3.49
C PRO A 430 20.07 6.52 -4.21
N MET A 431 19.99 7.24 -5.33
CA MET A 431 18.88 7.02 -6.27
C MET A 431 18.94 5.59 -6.80
N LEU A 432 17.81 4.90 -6.75
CA LEU A 432 17.64 3.53 -7.20
C LEU A 432 16.58 3.51 -8.29
N TYR A 433 16.94 3.01 -9.48
CA TYR A 433 15.95 2.66 -10.49
C TYR A 433 15.40 1.28 -10.17
N ALA A 434 14.60 1.17 -9.10
CA ALA A 434 13.95 -0.06 -8.68
C ALA A 434 12.70 0.25 -7.83
N GLU A 435 11.78 -0.71 -7.75
CA GLU A 435 10.61 -0.71 -6.88
C GLU A 435 10.47 -2.09 -6.23
N GLY A 436 9.97 -2.13 -5.00
CA GLY A 436 9.78 -3.36 -4.23
C GLY A 436 10.96 -3.75 -3.34
N TRP A 437 11.02 -5.02 -2.94
CA TRP A 437 12.04 -5.53 -2.02
C TRP A 437 13.40 -5.76 -2.70
N VAL A 438 14.42 -4.99 -2.30
CA VAL A 438 15.80 -5.08 -2.80
C VAL A 438 16.76 -5.57 -1.72
N ASN A 439 17.93 -6.11 -2.10
CA ASN A 439 18.92 -6.55 -1.11
C ASN A 439 19.73 -5.35 -0.57
N LEU A 440 19.81 -5.18 0.75
CA LEU A 440 20.76 -4.27 1.39
C LEU A 440 21.90 -5.09 1.98
N GLN A 441 23.13 -4.81 1.55
CA GLN A 441 24.31 -5.52 2.01
C GLN A 441 25.33 -4.52 2.54
N ILE A 442 26.04 -4.89 3.62
CA ILE A 442 27.15 -4.09 4.14
C ILE A 442 28.42 -4.93 4.28
N ALA A 443 29.56 -4.27 4.11
CA ALA A 443 30.88 -4.81 4.34
C ALA A 443 31.74 -3.82 5.14
N ARG A 444 32.63 -4.35 5.97
CA ARG A 444 33.64 -3.59 6.70
C ARG A 444 34.96 -3.67 5.94
N ASN A 445 35.61 -2.54 5.72
CA ASN A 445 36.91 -2.44 5.05
C ASN A 445 36.91 -3.22 3.72
N SER A 446 37.92 -4.05 3.49
CA SER A 446 38.05 -4.90 2.29
C SER A 446 37.40 -6.28 2.45
N GLU A 447 36.59 -6.52 3.49
CA GLU A 447 35.90 -7.80 3.68
C GLU A 447 34.78 -8.01 2.64
N PRO A 448 34.37 -9.27 2.37
CA PRO A 448 33.18 -9.55 1.58
C PRO A 448 31.90 -9.08 2.29
N PHE A 449 30.82 -8.89 1.51
CA PHE A 449 29.49 -8.54 2.01
C PHE A 449 28.85 -9.71 2.79
N LYS A 450 29.22 -9.86 4.07
CA LYS A 450 28.71 -10.90 4.97
C LYS A 450 27.32 -10.55 5.53
N TRP A 451 27.03 -9.27 5.76
CA TRP A 451 25.80 -8.81 6.41
C TRP A 451 24.75 -8.40 5.38
N LYS A 452 23.54 -8.96 5.48
CA LYS A 452 22.49 -8.82 4.47
C LYS A 452 21.11 -8.60 5.09
N GLY A 453 20.32 -7.77 4.43
CA GLY A 453 18.92 -7.47 4.73
C GLY A 453 18.11 -7.25 3.44
N LYS A 454 16.78 -7.10 3.57
CA LYS A 454 15.94 -6.67 2.43
C LYS A 454 15.32 -5.32 2.74
N TYR A 455 15.55 -4.36 1.87
CA TYR A 455 15.09 -2.98 1.98
C TYR A 455 13.95 -2.76 0.98
N TYR A 456 12.88 -2.05 1.36
CA TYR A 456 11.77 -1.80 0.46
C TYR A 456 11.91 -0.44 -0.25
N VAL A 457 11.96 -0.45 -1.58
CA VAL A 457 12.06 0.78 -2.38
C VAL A 457 10.68 1.23 -2.82
N GLU A 458 10.28 2.41 -2.36
CA GLU A 458 8.99 3.03 -2.64
C GLU A 458 9.06 3.83 -3.96
N SER A 459 8.11 3.61 -4.87
CA SER A 459 8.00 4.41 -6.09
C SER A 459 7.56 5.87 -5.76
N PRO A 460 7.95 6.89 -6.54
CA PRO A 460 7.67 8.29 -6.22
C PRO A 460 6.19 8.66 -6.09
N SER A 461 5.31 7.93 -6.77
CA SER A 461 3.86 8.10 -6.65
C SER A 461 3.28 7.44 -5.40
N GLN A 462 3.82 6.28 -5.01
CA GLN A 462 3.39 5.49 -3.84
C GLN A 462 4.05 5.93 -2.54
N ALA A 463 5.24 6.54 -2.62
CA ALA A 463 5.97 7.05 -1.47
C ALA A 463 5.12 8.02 -0.68
N SER A 464 5.33 8.03 0.63
CA SER A 464 4.64 8.93 1.55
C SER A 464 4.91 10.38 1.14
N GLN A 465 3.86 11.16 0.89
CA GLN A 465 4.00 12.56 0.50
C GLN A 465 4.59 13.36 1.66
N LYS A 466 5.74 14.01 1.44
CA LYS A 466 6.41 14.84 2.45
C LYS A 466 6.32 16.34 2.16
N ILE A 467 6.01 16.70 0.92
CA ILE A 467 5.72 18.06 0.47
C ILE A 467 4.27 18.11 -0.02
N TYR A 468 3.45 18.91 0.64
CA TYR A 468 2.03 19.07 0.37
C TYR A 468 1.78 20.38 -0.39
N PHE A 469 0.76 20.38 -1.25
CA PHE A 469 0.30 21.55 -1.98
C PHE A 469 -1.07 21.95 -1.42
N ARG A 470 -1.26 23.24 -1.10
CA ARG A 470 -2.54 23.70 -0.51
C ARG A 470 -3.69 23.67 -1.50
N ASP A 471 -3.40 23.84 -2.79
CA ASP A 471 -4.36 23.83 -3.90
C ASP A 471 -3.80 23.09 -5.12
N MET A 472 -4.63 22.90 -6.14
CA MET A 472 -4.26 22.21 -7.38
C MET A 472 -3.57 23.13 -8.39
N LYS A 473 -3.18 24.35 -8.00
CA LYS A 473 -2.57 25.34 -8.92
C LYS A 473 -1.24 24.89 -9.51
N ILE A 474 -0.52 23.98 -8.82
CA ILE A 474 0.71 23.37 -9.34
C ILE A 474 0.51 22.67 -10.70
N HIS A 475 -0.72 22.26 -11.01
CA HIS A 475 -1.09 21.58 -12.24
C HIS A 475 -1.53 22.53 -13.36
N GLU A 476 -1.73 23.81 -13.06
CA GLU A 476 -2.13 24.83 -14.04
C GLU A 476 -0.98 25.20 -14.98
N ARG A 477 -1.33 25.68 -16.16
CA ARG A 477 -0.37 26.13 -17.18
C ARG A 477 0.44 27.36 -16.71
N SER A 478 -0.23 28.32 -16.06
CA SER A 478 0.34 29.62 -15.66
C SER A 478 -0.25 30.11 -14.32
N PRO A 479 0.06 29.44 -13.21
CA PRO A 479 -0.46 29.85 -11.91
C PRO A 479 0.19 31.17 -11.45
N SER A 480 -0.56 31.99 -10.71
CA SER A 480 -0.06 33.25 -10.14
C SER A 480 0.90 33.02 -8.95
N GLU A 481 0.60 32.02 -8.12
CA GLU A 481 1.37 31.59 -6.97
C GLU A 481 1.11 30.10 -6.71
N ILE A 482 2.08 29.42 -6.09
CA ILE A 482 1.97 28.02 -5.66
C ILE A 482 2.37 27.97 -4.19
N ARG A 483 1.46 27.49 -3.33
CA ARG A 483 1.70 27.38 -1.89
C ARG A 483 2.01 25.95 -1.50
N ILE A 484 3.16 25.74 -0.89
CA ILE A 484 3.60 24.42 -0.41
C ILE A 484 3.79 24.41 1.10
N THR A 485 3.60 23.24 1.70
CA THR A 485 3.83 23.00 3.13
C THR A 485 4.55 21.67 3.34
N TRP A 486 5.33 21.58 4.42
CA TRP A 486 6.02 20.34 4.83
C TRP A 486 6.16 20.31 6.36
N GLU A 487 6.40 19.12 6.91
CA GLU A 487 6.71 18.99 8.33
C GLU A 487 8.19 19.27 8.58
N LYS A 488 8.47 20.30 9.37
CA LYS A 488 9.84 20.79 9.68
C LYS A 488 10.72 19.70 10.27
N GLN A 489 10.14 18.84 11.11
CA GLN A 489 10.82 17.78 11.86
C GLN A 489 11.33 16.64 10.97
N ASN A 490 10.81 16.49 9.74
CA ASN A 490 11.35 15.50 8.80
C ASN A 490 12.76 15.87 8.31
N LEU A 491 13.16 17.14 8.44
CA LEU A 491 14.49 17.62 8.06
C LEU A 491 15.40 17.79 9.28
N THR A 492 14.93 18.47 10.32
CA THR A 492 15.71 18.70 11.55
C THR A 492 14.82 19.14 12.71
N THR A 493 15.27 18.90 13.93
CA THR A 493 14.67 19.43 15.16
C THR A 493 15.13 20.85 15.49
N ASN A 494 16.16 21.37 14.81
CA ASN A 494 16.64 22.74 15.01
C ASN A 494 15.71 23.75 14.31
N GLU A 495 15.01 24.56 15.10
CA GLU A 495 14.07 25.57 14.60
C GLU A 495 14.73 26.74 13.85
N ASN A 496 16.03 26.94 14.06
CA ASN A 496 16.82 27.99 13.41
C ASN A 496 17.52 27.51 12.13
N ALA A 497 17.28 26.28 11.70
CA ALA A 497 17.92 25.74 10.51
C ALA A 497 17.37 26.37 9.23
N ASN A 498 18.27 26.70 8.31
CA ASN A 498 17.92 27.17 6.99
C ASN A 498 17.85 26.01 6.00
N ILE A 499 16.95 26.13 5.02
CA ILE A 499 16.71 25.14 3.98
C ILE A 499 16.97 25.74 2.59
N ARG A 500 17.24 24.84 1.65
CA ARG A 500 17.32 25.08 0.22
C ARG A 500 16.21 24.27 -0.46
N MET A 501 15.60 24.87 -1.45
CA MET A 501 14.56 24.26 -2.26
C MET A 501 15.04 24.19 -3.70
N SER A 502 15.20 22.99 -4.24
CA SER A 502 15.67 22.76 -5.60
C SER A 502 14.64 22.07 -6.47
N LEU A 503 14.73 22.31 -7.78
CA LEU A 503 13.90 21.74 -8.81
C LEU A 503 14.72 20.74 -9.63
N TRP A 504 14.18 19.54 -9.80
CA TRP A 504 14.79 18.44 -10.54
C TRP A 504 13.88 17.99 -11.68
N GLY A 505 14.46 17.58 -12.81
CA GLY A 505 13.76 17.13 -14.01
C GLY A 505 14.14 15.72 -14.42
N TYR A 506 13.26 15.07 -15.19
CA TYR A 506 13.48 13.74 -15.74
C TYR A 506 13.23 13.72 -17.26
N ARG A 507 14.06 12.96 -18.00
CA ARG A 507 13.89 12.71 -19.44
C ARG A 507 14.34 11.32 -19.87
N GLU A 508 13.80 10.87 -21.00
CA GLU A 508 14.12 9.61 -21.68
C GLU A 508 14.57 9.87 -23.13
N THR A 509 15.58 10.73 -23.34
CA THR A 509 16.08 11.02 -24.69
C THR A 509 16.95 9.91 -25.27
N THR A 510 17.51 9.05 -24.42
CA THR A 510 18.27 7.86 -24.82
C THR A 510 17.70 6.63 -24.11
N ILE A 511 18.19 5.44 -24.46
CA ILE A 511 17.82 4.18 -23.77
C ILE A 511 18.08 4.29 -22.26
N ARG A 512 19.10 5.07 -21.85
CA ARG A 512 19.37 5.34 -20.44
C ARG A 512 18.66 6.63 -20.02
N PRO A 513 17.72 6.56 -19.07
CA PRO A 513 17.03 7.74 -18.56
C PRO A 513 17.98 8.62 -17.75
N THR A 514 17.69 9.91 -17.68
CA THR A 514 18.48 10.87 -16.90
C THR A 514 17.61 11.69 -15.97
N PHE A 515 18.05 11.78 -14.71
CA PHE A 515 17.47 12.63 -13.67
C PHE A 515 18.44 13.78 -13.37
N VAL A 516 18.02 15.01 -13.60
CA VAL A 516 18.92 16.17 -13.72
C VAL A 516 18.45 17.31 -12.84
N TYR A 517 19.37 17.94 -12.13
CA TYR A 517 19.12 19.19 -11.40
C TYR A 517 18.84 20.34 -12.37
N ILE A 518 17.80 21.13 -12.11
CA ILE A 518 17.43 22.28 -12.96
C ILE A 518 17.90 23.59 -12.33
N THR A 519 17.40 23.93 -11.13
CA THR A 519 17.66 25.23 -10.49
C THR A 519 17.27 25.20 -9.02
N ASP A 520 17.73 26.19 -8.25
CA ASP A 520 17.18 26.50 -6.94
C ASP A 520 15.98 27.44 -7.03
N ILE A 521 14.88 27.05 -6.42
CA ILE A 521 13.66 27.84 -6.28
C ILE A 521 13.83 28.86 -5.15
N ALA A 522 14.43 28.44 -4.05
CA ALA A 522 14.74 29.27 -2.90
C ALA A 522 16.01 28.76 -2.21
N GLU A 523 16.84 29.67 -1.73
CA GLU A 523 18.09 29.35 -1.03
C GLU A 523 18.13 30.09 0.30
N ASN A 524 18.71 29.43 1.32
CA ASN A 524 18.96 30.01 2.63
C ASN A 524 17.71 30.62 3.29
N ILE A 525 16.56 29.96 3.16
CA ILE A 525 15.32 30.38 3.81
C ILE A 525 15.17 29.66 5.15
N GLN A 526 14.59 30.31 6.15
CA GLN A 526 14.33 29.67 7.44
C GLN A 526 13.32 28.52 7.28
N ASN A 527 13.52 27.41 7.98
CA ASN A 527 12.61 26.26 7.98
C ASN A 527 11.31 26.59 8.74
N THR A 528 10.40 27.33 8.12
CA THR A 528 9.10 27.72 8.71
C THR A 528 8.03 26.63 8.55
N GLY A 529 8.21 25.71 7.60
CA GLY A 529 7.26 24.64 7.25
C GLY A 529 6.29 25.01 6.12
N GLU A 530 6.41 26.21 5.57
CA GLU A 530 5.61 26.66 4.43
C GLU A 530 6.39 27.62 3.53
N TYR A 531 6.09 27.60 2.23
CA TYR A 531 6.70 28.51 1.27
C TYR A 531 5.74 28.80 0.11
N THR A 532 5.79 30.03 -0.40
CA THR A 532 5.00 30.45 -1.56
C THR A 532 5.93 30.72 -2.74
N ILE A 533 5.81 29.89 -3.78
CA ILE A 533 6.54 30.04 -5.03
C ILE A 533 5.76 31.03 -5.91
N ILE A 534 6.44 32.05 -6.43
CA ILE A 534 5.86 33.05 -7.33
C ILE A 534 6.49 32.87 -8.73
N PRO A 535 5.79 32.21 -9.68
CA PRO A 535 6.37 31.86 -10.98
C PRO A 535 6.92 33.04 -11.79
N SER A 536 6.33 34.23 -11.66
CA SER A 536 6.75 35.42 -12.39
C SER A 536 8.20 35.85 -12.09
N GLN A 537 8.75 35.45 -10.94
CA GLN A 537 10.15 35.70 -10.57
C GLN A 537 11.15 34.93 -11.46
N PHE A 538 10.71 33.84 -12.09
CA PHE A 538 11.57 33.01 -12.95
C PHE A 538 11.53 33.42 -14.43
N ARG A 539 10.76 34.46 -14.80
CA ARG A 539 10.59 34.90 -16.20
C ARG A 539 11.91 35.24 -16.91
N ALA A 540 12.88 35.80 -16.19
CA ALA A 540 14.18 36.18 -16.74
C ALA A 540 15.22 35.05 -16.71
N ARG A 541 14.90 33.89 -16.11
CA ARG A 541 15.84 32.75 -16.05
C ARG A 541 15.85 32.01 -17.39
N THR A 542 17.04 31.58 -17.79
CA THR A 542 17.25 30.79 -19.01
C THR A 542 18.05 29.56 -18.64
N ASN A 543 17.53 28.36 -18.93
CA ASN A 543 18.24 27.10 -18.72
C ASN A 543 18.59 26.48 -20.08
N GLU A 544 19.75 26.86 -20.60
CA GLU A 544 20.26 26.30 -21.84
C GLU A 544 20.41 24.78 -21.69
N PHE A 545 19.93 24.00 -22.67
CA PHE A 545 19.94 22.52 -22.70
C PHE A 545 19.01 21.75 -21.76
N LEU A 546 18.17 22.43 -20.97
CA LEU A 546 17.19 21.79 -20.05
C LEU A 546 15.73 22.08 -20.41
N THR A 547 15.47 22.76 -21.52
CA THR A 547 14.11 23.11 -21.97
C THR A 547 13.30 21.90 -22.45
N ASP A 548 13.90 20.72 -22.56
CA ASP A 548 13.22 19.46 -22.84
C ASP A 548 12.58 18.82 -21.59
N MET A 549 12.85 19.34 -20.38
CA MET A 549 12.27 18.87 -19.12
C MET A 549 10.79 19.26 -19.01
N LYS A 550 9.89 18.28 -19.15
CA LYS A 550 8.43 18.50 -19.12
C LYS A 550 7.80 18.28 -17.73
N PHE A 551 8.41 17.43 -16.90
CA PHE A 551 7.98 17.14 -15.53
C PHE A 551 9.19 16.91 -14.62
N GLY A 552 8.96 16.96 -13.31
CA GLY A 552 10.01 16.95 -12.33
C GLY A 552 9.53 16.80 -10.90
N PHE A 553 10.40 17.21 -9.97
CA PHE A 553 10.18 17.11 -8.53
C PHE A 553 10.74 18.34 -7.83
N LEU A 554 10.09 18.71 -6.72
CA LEU A 554 10.67 19.61 -5.74
C LEU A 554 11.42 18.79 -4.69
N GLN A 555 12.61 19.25 -4.36
CA GLN A 555 13.43 18.73 -3.28
C GLN A 555 13.61 19.84 -2.24
N ILE A 556 13.44 19.50 -0.97
CA ILE A 556 13.80 20.37 0.14
C ILE A 556 14.89 19.68 0.93
N ASN A 557 16.01 20.37 1.12
CA ASN A 557 17.15 19.89 1.88
C ASN A 557 17.68 21.01 2.79
N LEU A 558 18.46 20.68 3.82
CA LEU A 558 19.08 21.70 4.66
C LEU A 558 20.19 22.43 3.89
N THR A 559 20.30 23.75 4.08
CA THR A 559 21.39 24.56 3.51
C THR A 559 22.72 24.21 4.18
N GLU A 560 22.68 24.06 5.50
CA GLU A 560 23.82 23.59 6.29
C GLU A 560 23.65 22.09 6.56
N SER A 561 24.69 21.33 6.27
CA SER A 561 24.71 19.91 6.61
C SER A 561 24.70 19.70 8.12
N ILE A 562 24.00 18.69 8.58
CA ILE A 562 24.08 18.24 9.96
C ILE A 562 25.42 17.57 10.17
N LYS A 563 26.24 18.16 11.04
CA LYS A 563 27.48 17.55 11.52
C LYS A 563 27.14 16.47 12.52
N VAL A 564 27.24 15.21 12.09
CA VAL A 564 27.19 14.07 12.99
C VAL A 564 28.60 13.83 13.50
N ASN A 565 28.79 14.01 14.81
CA ASN A 565 30.07 13.73 15.46
C ASN A 565 30.35 12.23 15.34
N THR A 566 31.46 11.87 14.69
CA THR A 566 31.93 10.48 14.71
C THR A 566 32.79 10.25 15.94
N TYR A 567 32.69 9.07 16.51
CA TYR A 567 33.66 8.57 17.49
C TYR A 567 34.97 8.18 16.78
N THR A 568 35.62 9.09 16.04
CA THR A 568 36.95 8.86 15.45
C THR A 568 38.04 9.56 16.25
N THR A 569 39.22 8.96 16.31
CA THR A 569 40.43 9.51 16.97
C THR A 569 40.86 10.86 16.37
N THR A 570 40.31 11.22 15.20
CA THR A 570 40.55 12.48 14.47
C THR A 570 39.36 13.45 14.49
N GLN A 571 38.27 13.17 15.23
CA GLN A 571 37.05 13.99 15.28
C GLN A 571 36.56 14.44 13.89
N ARG A 572 36.43 13.51 12.94
CA ARG A 572 35.78 13.82 11.66
C ARG A 572 34.28 14.05 11.91
N SER A 573 33.74 15.18 11.49
CA SER A 573 32.28 15.37 11.42
C SER A 573 31.79 14.87 10.07
N ILE A 574 30.72 14.07 10.07
CA ILE A 574 30.04 13.69 8.82
C ILE A 574 29.02 14.77 8.54
N GLU A 575 29.01 15.26 7.31
CA GLU A 575 28.02 16.19 6.82
C GLU A 575 26.88 15.40 6.17
N ILE A 576 25.77 15.26 6.88
CA ILE A 576 24.55 14.64 6.34
C ILE A 576 23.56 15.74 6.04
N THR A 577 22.97 15.70 4.84
CA THR A 577 21.91 16.63 4.47
C THR A 577 20.61 15.85 4.30
N PRO A 578 19.75 15.79 5.35
CA PRO A 578 18.40 15.27 5.21
C PRO A 578 17.68 16.00 4.09
N LEU A 579 16.90 15.25 3.32
CA LEU A 579 16.13 15.77 2.22
C LEU A 579 14.78 15.08 2.10
N VAL A 580 13.81 15.81 1.57
CA VAL A 580 12.47 15.31 1.26
C VAL A 580 12.11 15.63 -0.18
N TRP A 581 11.33 14.76 -0.80
CA TRP A 581 10.86 14.88 -2.18
C TRP A 581 9.36 15.14 -2.24
N SER A 582 8.94 15.89 -3.26
CA SER A 582 7.53 15.97 -3.64
C SER A 582 7.10 14.71 -4.41
N ARG A 583 5.79 14.58 -4.66
CA ARG A 583 5.29 13.73 -5.75
C ARG A 583 5.67 14.34 -7.12
N PRO A 584 5.59 13.56 -8.22
CA PRO A 584 5.90 14.10 -9.54
C PRO A 584 4.94 15.25 -9.90
N LEU A 585 5.47 16.28 -10.56
CA LEU A 585 4.72 17.48 -10.94
C LEU A 585 5.10 17.98 -12.34
N PRO A 586 4.15 18.59 -13.07
CA PRO A 586 4.45 19.18 -14.38
C PRO A 586 5.29 20.46 -14.23
N LEU A 587 6.16 20.75 -15.18
CA LEU A 587 7.07 21.91 -15.13
C LEU A 587 6.59 23.11 -15.96
N GLY A 588 5.32 23.12 -16.39
CA GLY A 588 4.73 24.20 -17.16
C GLY A 588 4.82 25.55 -16.47
N TRP A 589 4.50 25.61 -15.17
CA TRP A 589 4.57 26.84 -14.37
C TRP A 589 5.97 27.48 -14.36
N TYR A 590 7.04 26.68 -14.51
CA TYR A 590 8.43 27.14 -14.50
C TYR A 590 8.95 27.45 -15.92
N PHE A 591 8.82 26.51 -16.87
CA PHE A 591 9.39 26.65 -18.22
C PHE A 591 8.52 27.44 -19.19
N GLN A 592 7.28 27.78 -18.85
CA GLN A 592 6.36 28.49 -19.75
C GLN A 592 6.96 29.72 -20.45
N PHE A 593 7.75 30.54 -19.75
CA PHE A 593 8.34 31.76 -20.32
C PHE A 593 9.42 31.43 -21.36
N GLN A 594 10.21 30.38 -21.10
CA GLN A 594 11.26 29.93 -22.02
C GLN A 594 10.63 29.27 -23.26
N TRP A 595 9.61 28.43 -23.07
CA TRP A 595 8.86 27.80 -24.16
C TRP A 595 8.07 28.81 -24.99
N GLU A 596 7.51 29.85 -24.37
CA GLU A 596 6.85 30.94 -25.09
C GLU A 596 7.83 31.72 -25.97
N ASN A 597 9.07 31.93 -25.51
CA ASN A 597 10.11 32.56 -26.33
C ASN A 597 10.57 31.67 -27.49
N MET A 598 10.64 30.35 -27.30
CA MET A 598 11.11 29.40 -28.32
C MET A 598 10.04 29.04 -29.36
N TYR A 599 8.79 28.83 -28.91
CA TYR A 599 7.71 28.26 -29.73
C TYR A 599 6.49 29.19 -29.86
N GLY A 600 6.51 30.37 -29.22
CA GLY A 600 5.41 31.33 -29.19
C GLY A 600 4.32 31.00 -28.16
N LYS A 601 3.25 31.79 -28.17
CA LYS A 601 2.10 31.67 -27.22
C LYS A 601 1.39 30.31 -27.24
N ASN A 602 1.54 29.55 -28.33
CA ASN A 602 0.92 28.24 -28.50
C ASN A 602 1.93 27.09 -28.28
N TRP A 603 2.95 27.30 -27.46
CA TRP A 603 3.92 26.27 -27.09
C TRP A 603 3.32 24.93 -26.61
N PRO A 604 2.16 24.84 -25.90
CA PRO A 604 1.63 23.53 -25.49
C PRO A 604 1.25 22.68 -26.70
N LYS A 605 0.71 23.33 -27.75
CA LYS A 605 0.38 22.68 -29.02
C LYS A 605 1.64 22.16 -29.70
N TYR A 606 2.68 22.99 -29.82
CA TYR A 606 3.95 22.57 -30.43
C TYR A 606 4.56 21.36 -29.72
N LEU A 607 4.62 21.37 -28.39
CA LEU A 607 5.16 20.26 -27.59
C LEU A 607 4.29 19.00 -27.65
N CYS A 608 2.96 19.16 -27.76
CA CYS A 608 2.04 18.06 -28.01
C CYS A 608 2.27 17.43 -29.39
N ASP A 609 2.35 18.25 -30.44
CA ASP A 609 2.59 17.80 -31.82
C ASP A 609 3.95 17.08 -31.96
N ASP A 610 4.98 17.57 -31.28
CA ASP A 610 6.29 16.92 -31.23
C ASP A 610 6.24 15.55 -30.53
N TRP A 611 5.53 15.44 -29.39
CA TRP A 611 5.33 14.17 -28.71
C TRP A 611 4.48 13.20 -29.55
N LEU A 612 3.42 13.68 -30.21
CA LEU A 612 2.58 12.84 -31.08
C LEU A 612 3.39 12.26 -32.25
N ARG A 613 4.28 13.07 -32.82
CA ARG A 613 5.19 12.63 -33.89
C ARG A 613 6.07 11.47 -33.41
N THR A 614 6.62 11.51 -32.20
CA THR A 614 7.49 10.43 -31.68
C THR A 614 6.70 9.21 -31.26
N ASP A 615 5.58 9.36 -30.54
CA ASP A 615 4.76 8.24 -30.08
C ASP A 615 4.21 7.44 -31.27
N ARG A 616 3.84 8.08 -32.40
CA ARG A 616 3.36 7.39 -33.61
C ARG A 616 4.33 6.37 -34.20
N TYR A 617 5.64 6.50 -33.96
CA TYR A 617 6.63 5.51 -34.39
C TYR A 617 6.73 4.29 -33.46
N LEU A 618 6.14 4.36 -32.26
CA LEU A 618 6.14 3.27 -31.29
C LEU A 618 5.01 2.27 -31.56
N LYS A 619 5.26 1.00 -31.27
CA LYS A 619 4.27 -0.10 -31.37
C LYS A 619 3.02 0.24 -30.54
N ASN A 620 1.86 -0.14 -31.09
CA ASN A 620 0.60 -0.10 -30.36
C ASN A 620 0.57 -1.23 -29.30
N PHE A 621 0.30 -0.86 -28.05
CA PHE A 621 0.30 -1.77 -26.90
C PHE A 621 -1.12 -2.15 -26.43
N ALA A 622 -2.16 -1.50 -26.98
CA ALA A 622 -3.55 -1.68 -26.52
C ALA A 622 -4.04 -3.14 -26.61
N HIS A 623 -3.57 -3.91 -27.59
CA HIS A 623 -3.96 -5.32 -27.81
C HIS A 623 -3.52 -6.28 -26.69
N GLU A 624 -2.56 -5.88 -25.85
CA GLU A 624 -2.03 -6.71 -24.75
C GLU A 624 -2.75 -6.43 -23.42
N LEU A 625 -3.66 -5.46 -23.40
CA LEU A 625 -4.33 -4.99 -22.19
C LEU A 625 -5.59 -5.81 -21.88
N ALA A 626 -5.86 -5.98 -20.59
CA ALA A 626 -7.14 -6.51 -20.15
C ALA A 626 -8.28 -5.54 -20.52
N GLN A 627 -9.40 -6.09 -20.99
CA GLN A 627 -10.60 -5.30 -21.29
C GLN A 627 -11.22 -4.74 -20.00
N CYS A 628 -11.77 -3.53 -20.07
CA CYS A 628 -12.39 -2.93 -18.89
C CYS A 628 -13.74 -3.60 -18.58
N PRO A 629 -14.05 -3.86 -17.31
CA PRO A 629 -15.40 -4.21 -16.88
C PRO A 629 -16.42 -3.14 -17.32
N CYS A 630 -17.66 -3.53 -17.63
CA CYS A 630 -18.69 -2.57 -18.04
C CYS A 630 -19.17 -1.69 -16.88
N THR A 631 -19.16 -2.25 -15.65
CA THR A 631 -19.61 -1.55 -14.45
C THR A 631 -18.64 -1.63 -13.29
N VAL A 632 -18.74 -0.67 -12.36
CA VAL A 632 -17.93 -0.64 -11.14
C VAL A 632 -18.12 -1.90 -10.28
N GLN A 633 -19.31 -2.50 -10.28
CA GLN A 633 -19.58 -3.73 -9.54
C GLN A 633 -18.82 -4.92 -10.11
N GLN A 634 -18.78 -5.05 -11.45
CA GLN A 634 -17.95 -6.08 -12.10
C GLN A 634 -16.46 -5.85 -11.81
N ALA A 635 -16.01 -4.59 -11.79
CA ALA A 635 -14.63 -4.25 -11.47
C ALA A 635 -14.23 -4.63 -10.04
N LEU A 636 -15.09 -4.36 -9.06
CA LEU A 636 -14.85 -4.73 -7.66
C LEU A 636 -14.94 -6.24 -7.41
N ALA A 637 -15.67 -6.98 -8.27
CA ALA A 637 -15.72 -8.43 -8.23
C ALA A 637 -14.47 -9.09 -8.84
N ASP A 638 -13.72 -8.38 -9.70
CA ASP A 638 -12.53 -8.89 -10.40
C ASP A 638 -11.23 -8.52 -9.70
N ARG A 639 -11.11 -8.98 -8.44
CA ARG A 639 -9.96 -8.74 -7.57
C ARG A 639 -8.67 -9.45 -8.01
N GLY A 640 -8.74 -10.33 -9.02
CA GLY A 640 -7.57 -11.03 -9.55
C GLY A 640 -6.79 -10.21 -10.59
N ARG A 641 -7.49 -9.43 -11.42
CA ARG A 641 -6.87 -8.60 -12.47
C ARG A 641 -6.83 -7.13 -12.13
N PHE A 642 -7.83 -6.61 -11.42
CA PHE A 642 -7.98 -5.19 -11.15
C PHE A 642 -7.84 -4.89 -9.66
N MET A 643 -7.16 -3.78 -9.35
CA MET A 643 -7.04 -3.21 -8.01
C MET A 643 -7.46 -1.73 -8.00
N PRO A 644 -7.91 -1.18 -6.87
CA PRO A 644 -8.23 0.24 -6.74
C PRO A 644 -7.08 1.16 -7.18
N ASP A 645 -7.40 2.24 -7.90
CA ASP A 645 -6.41 3.27 -8.23
C ASP A 645 -6.39 4.38 -7.17
N PHE A 646 -5.25 4.56 -6.48
CA PHE A 646 -5.12 5.50 -5.37
C PHE A 646 -5.38 6.97 -5.75
N ASP A 647 -5.17 7.34 -7.01
CA ASP A 647 -5.44 8.69 -7.50
C ASP A 647 -6.95 8.96 -7.72
N CYS A 648 -7.78 7.92 -7.72
CA CYS A 648 -9.23 7.99 -7.82
C CYS A 648 -9.88 6.77 -7.15
N ASP A 649 -9.72 6.70 -5.83
CA ASP A 649 -10.33 5.68 -4.99
C ASP A 649 -11.55 6.26 -4.29
N LYS A 650 -12.67 5.52 -4.27
CA LYS A 650 -13.92 5.97 -3.66
C LYS A 650 -13.77 6.18 -2.15
N ASP A 651 -12.83 5.48 -1.52
CA ASP A 651 -12.65 5.46 -0.07
C ASP A 651 -11.58 6.46 0.39
N THR A 652 -10.44 6.57 -0.31
CA THR A 652 -9.34 7.48 0.09
C THR A 652 -9.23 8.77 -0.69
N ASN A 653 -9.63 8.81 -1.97
CA ASN A 653 -9.44 9.97 -2.83
C ASN A 653 -10.62 10.16 -3.81
N PRO A 654 -11.79 10.57 -3.31
CA PRO A 654 -13.00 10.70 -4.13
C PRO A 654 -13.00 11.93 -5.05
N ILE A 655 -11.95 12.76 -5.02
CA ILE A 655 -11.84 13.96 -5.85
C ILE A 655 -11.52 13.57 -7.30
N CYS A 656 -10.73 12.51 -7.51
CA CYS A 656 -10.41 11.97 -8.83
C CYS A 656 -9.92 13.03 -9.83
N TYR A 657 -8.89 13.81 -9.47
CA TYR A 657 -8.47 15.00 -10.24
C TYR A 657 -8.27 14.74 -11.75
N TYR A 658 -7.60 13.63 -12.10
CA TYR A 658 -7.34 13.28 -13.50
C TYR A 658 -8.55 12.65 -14.21
N ASN A 659 -9.59 12.28 -13.48
CA ASN A 659 -10.78 11.58 -13.94
C ASN A 659 -12.01 12.25 -13.33
N ASN A 660 -12.16 13.55 -13.58
CA ASN A 660 -13.24 14.34 -13.01
C ASN A 660 -14.61 13.67 -13.26
N GLN A 661 -15.49 13.72 -12.26
CA GLN A 661 -16.81 13.05 -12.22
C GLN A 661 -16.79 11.52 -12.10
N ALA A 662 -15.62 10.88 -12.07
CA ALA A 662 -15.53 9.47 -11.74
C ALA A 662 -15.93 9.22 -10.27
N LEU A 663 -16.64 8.12 -10.03
CA LEU A 663 -16.92 7.59 -8.70
C LEU A 663 -15.73 6.80 -8.17
N HIS A 664 -15.12 5.99 -9.04
CA HIS A 664 -14.04 5.08 -8.70
C HIS A 664 -13.27 4.69 -9.95
N CYS A 665 -11.96 4.52 -9.84
CA CYS A 665 -11.13 3.91 -10.86
C CYS A 665 -10.42 2.67 -10.31
N VAL A 666 -10.24 1.69 -11.18
CA VAL A 666 -9.38 0.52 -10.97
C VAL A 666 -8.27 0.51 -12.01
N LYS A 667 -7.17 -0.16 -11.69
CA LYS A 667 -6.07 -0.42 -12.62
C LYS A 667 -5.65 -1.88 -12.56
N THR A 668 -4.96 -2.34 -13.59
CA THR A 668 -4.36 -3.69 -13.60
C THR A 668 -3.36 -3.83 -12.45
N GLY A 669 -3.39 -4.98 -11.74
CA GLY A 669 -2.51 -5.23 -10.59
C GLY A 669 -1.03 -5.40 -10.93
N ALA A 670 -0.73 -5.87 -12.14
CA ALA A 670 0.63 -6.15 -12.61
C ALA A 670 0.85 -5.59 -14.03
N PRO A 671 2.09 -5.23 -14.39
CA PRO A 671 2.45 -4.82 -15.75
C PRO A 671 2.28 -5.96 -16.76
N THR A 672 1.93 -5.62 -18.01
CA THR A 672 1.98 -6.60 -19.12
C THR A 672 3.42 -7.01 -19.48
N LEU A 673 3.55 -7.97 -20.40
CA LEU A 673 4.85 -8.38 -20.97
C LEU A 673 5.62 -7.24 -21.67
N GLU A 674 5.00 -6.12 -22.02
CA GLU A 674 5.68 -4.92 -22.52
C GLU A 674 5.74 -3.79 -21.48
N GLY A 675 5.12 -3.98 -20.32
CA GLY A 675 5.15 -3.03 -19.20
C GLY A 675 3.99 -2.04 -19.21
N SER A 676 2.89 -2.33 -19.89
CA SER A 676 1.72 -1.45 -19.96
C SER A 676 0.71 -1.72 -18.84
N GLU A 677 -0.20 -0.77 -18.61
CA GLU A 677 -1.29 -0.89 -17.64
C GLU A 677 -2.62 -0.42 -18.23
N GLN A 678 -3.73 -0.97 -17.73
CA GLN A 678 -5.07 -0.51 -18.06
C GLN A 678 -5.67 0.21 -16.84
N GLN A 679 -6.16 1.44 -17.01
CA GLN A 679 -6.98 2.16 -16.04
C GLN A 679 -8.44 2.16 -16.52
N CYS A 680 -9.37 1.77 -15.64
CA CYS A 680 -10.81 1.75 -15.91
C CYS A 680 -11.53 2.58 -14.84
N CYS A 681 -12.19 3.66 -15.26
CA CYS A 681 -12.87 4.62 -14.41
C CYS A 681 -14.38 4.60 -14.67
N TYR A 682 -15.16 4.70 -13.61
CA TYR A 682 -16.61 4.58 -13.67
C TYR A 682 -17.29 5.87 -13.24
N ASP A 683 -18.36 6.24 -13.93
CA ASP A 683 -19.14 7.43 -13.62
C ASP A 683 -20.00 7.23 -12.34
N LYS A 684 -20.76 8.26 -11.97
CA LYS A 684 -21.68 8.21 -10.82
C LYS A 684 -22.84 7.21 -10.99
N ASN A 685 -23.15 6.80 -12.21
CA ASN A 685 -24.15 5.77 -12.51
C ASN A 685 -23.54 4.36 -12.50
N GLY A 686 -22.22 4.24 -12.30
CA GLY A 686 -21.49 2.99 -12.23
C GLY A 686 -21.07 2.43 -13.58
N TYR A 687 -21.13 3.19 -14.68
CA TYR A 687 -20.75 2.75 -16.03
C TYR A 687 -19.35 3.24 -16.43
N LEU A 688 -18.67 2.46 -17.27
CA LEU A 688 -17.33 2.77 -17.78
C LEU A 688 -17.31 4.11 -18.52
N MET A 689 -16.43 5.01 -18.09
CA MET A 689 -16.18 6.30 -18.75
C MET A 689 -15.18 6.11 -19.89
N LEU A 690 -15.50 6.55 -21.09
CA LEU A 690 -14.62 6.42 -22.25
C LEU A 690 -13.86 7.72 -22.56
N SER A 691 -12.60 7.59 -22.96
CA SER A 691 -11.77 8.66 -23.48
C SER A 691 -12.32 9.21 -24.79
N TYR A 692 -13.09 8.43 -25.56
CA TYR A 692 -13.77 8.92 -26.77
C TYR A 692 -14.81 10.01 -26.49
N ASP A 693 -15.40 10.00 -25.30
CA ASP A 693 -16.51 10.89 -24.96
C ASP A 693 -16.02 12.15 -24.27
N GLN A 694 -15.14 11.98 -23.27
CA GLN A 694 -14.58 13.08 -22.51
C GLN A 694 -13.11 12.85 -22.16
N GLN A 695 -12.35 13.94 -21.96
CA GLN A 695 -10.92 13.87 -21.59
C GLN A 695 -10.66 13.23 -20.22
N TRP A 696 -11.71 13.10 -19.40
CA TRP A 696 -11.71 12.53 -18.06
C TRP A 696 -11.94 11.01 -18.04
N GLY A 697 -12.16 10.41 -19.21
CA GLY A 697 -12.43 8.98 -19.33
C GLY A 697 -11.28 8.08 -18.91
N SER A 698 -11.57 6.79 -18.86
CA SER A 698 -10.60 5.72 -18.64
C SER A 698 -9.49 5.78 -19.69
N SER A 699 -8.25 5.48 -19.33
CA SER A 699 -7.15 5.52 -20.29
C SER A 699 -6.21 4.34 -20.08
N PRO A 700 -5.84 3.60 -21.15
CA PRO A 700 -4.67 2.74 -21.07
C PRO A 700 -3.43 3.61 -20.82
N ARG A 701 -2.39 3.03 -20.23
CA ARG A 701 -1.09 3.69 -20.10
C ARG A 701 0.00 2.78 -20.64
N ARG A 702 0.93 3.36 -21.39
CA ARG A 702 2.02 2.61 -22.04
C ARG A 702 2.93 1.99 -21.00
N CYS A 703 3.17 2.70 -19.90
CA CYS A 703 4.04 2.25 -18.82
C CYS A 703 3.24 2.10 -17.52
N HIS A 704 3.43 0.96 -16.86
CA HIS A 704 2.87 0.65 -15.56
C HIS A 704 3.58 1.47 -14.47
N ASN A 705 2.86 1.88 -13.44
CA ASN A 705 3.45 2.68 -12.35
C ASN A 705 4.58 1.95 -11.61
N LEU A 706 4.52 0.63 -11.55
CA LEU A 706 5.57 -0.23 -10.97
C LEU A 706 6.81 -0.38 -11.86
N GLY A 707 6.76 0.11 -13.10
CA GLY A 707 7.81 -0.12 -14.08
C GLY A 707 7.88 -1.57 -14.52
N LYS A 708 8.99 -1.94 -15.15
CA LYS A 708 9.27 -3.31 -15.60
C LYS A 708 10.77 -3.59 -15.60
N MET A 709 11.19 -4.76 -15.13
CA MET A 709 12.61 -5.11 -15.18
C MET A 709 13.11 -5.30 -16.63
N PRO A 710 14.33 -4.84 -16.99
CA PRO A 710 15.25 -4.04 -16.16
C PRO A 710 14.78 -2.58 -16.02
N TYR A 711 14.77 -2.08 -14.78
CA TYR A 711 14.18 -0.79 -14.41
C TYR A 711 15.01 0.45 -14.79
N ASN A 712 16.23 0.27 -15.30
CA ASN A 712 17.16 1.36 -15.65
C ASN A 712 17.14 1.71 -17.14
N GLU A 713 16.09 1.31 -17.85
CA GLU A 713 15.87 1.61 -19.27
C GLU A 713 14.66 2.52 -19.45
N ALA A 714 14.68 3.30 -20.54
CA ALA A 714 13.52 4.08 -20.97
C ALA A 714 12.26 3.19 -21.09
N THR A 715 11.08 3.79 -20.89
CA THR A 715 9.77 3.13 -20.82
C THR A 715 9.57 2.10 -19.70
N LYS A 716 10.56 1.87 -18.84
CA LYS A 716 10.55 0.80 -17.82
C LYS A 716 10.77 1.29 -16.40
N VAL A 717 11.08 2.57 -16.20
CA VAL A 717 11.36 3.14 -14.88
C VAL A 717 10.06 3.29 -14.07
N PRO A 718 10.00 2.75 -12.83
CA PRO A 718 8.84 2.90 -11.95
C PRO A 718 8.43 4.37 -11.77
N THR A 719 7.14 4.66 -11.96
CA THR A 719 6.49 5.99 -11.95
C THR A 719 7.00 6.98 -13.02
N LEU A 720 8.31 7.10 -13.23
CA LEU A 720 8.92 8.12 -14.08
C LEU A 720 8.60 7.88 -15.56
N SER A 721 8.70 6.64 -16.04
CA SER A 721 8.38 6.33 -17.43
C SER A 721 6.89 6.50 -17.75
N GLN A 722 6.01 6.15 -16.80
CA GLN A 722 4.58 6.43 -16.90
C GLN A 722 4.31 7.94 -16.97
N TRP A 723 4.94 8.72 -16.11
CA TRP A 723 4.77 10.17 -16.17
C TRP A 723 5.24 10.75 -17.51
N PHE A 724 6.39 10.30 -18.01
CA PHE A 724 6.93 10.74 -19.30
C PHE A 724 6.02 10.37 -20.49
N ASN A 725 5.54 9.12 -20.54
CA ASN A 725 4.82 8.59 -21.71
C ASN A 725 3.30 8.79 -21.66
N ASP A 726 2.71 9.04 -20.50
CA ASP A 726 1.24 9.04 -20.33
C ASP A 726 0.71 10.29 -19.63
N MET A 727 1.35 10.76 -18.54
CA MET A 727 0.85 11.93 -17.80
C MET A 727 1.26 13.27 -18.45
N VAL A 728 2.52 13.42 -18.85
CA VAL A 728 3.00 14.61 -19.57
C VAL A 728 2.19 14.92 -20.82
N PRO A 729 1.92 13.97 -21.75
CA PRO A 729 1.09 14.27 -22.91
C PRO A 729 -0.35 14.62 -22.53
N LYS A 730 -0.91 14.06 -21.45
CA LYS A 730 -2.23 14.48 -20.95
C LYS A 730 -2.26 15.96 -20.56
N TYR A 731 -1.19 16.47 -19.94
CA TYR A 731 -1.05 17.91 -19.67
C TYR A 731 -0.93 18.73 -20.97
N LEU A 732 0.03 18.38 -21.81
CA LEU A 732 0.37 19.15 -23.01
C LEU A 732 -0.78 19.18 -24.02
N CYS A 733 -1.40 18.04 -24.28
CA CYS A 733 -2.39 17.87 -25.33
C CYS A 733 -3.81 18.18 -24.86
N CYS A 734 -4.16 17.90 -23.60
CA CYS A 734 -5.53 18.06 -23.09
C CYS A 734 -5.66 19.12 -22.01
N LEU A 735 -5.00 18.98 -20.84
CA LEU A 735 -5.27 19.86 -19.69
C LEU A 735 -4.85 21.32 -19.89
N TRP A 736 -3.84 21.59 -20.73
CA TRP A 736 -3.37 22.95 -21.06
C TRP A 736 -3.85 23.47 -22.41
N GLN A 737 -4.74 22.72 -23.06
CA GLN A 737 -5.40 23.10 -24.31
C GLN A 737 -6.92 22.91 -24.15
N GLU A 738 -7.68 23.21 -25.20
CA GLU A 738 -9.10 22.89 -25.23
C GLU A 738 -9.32 21.41 -25.49
N GLU A 739 -10.41 20.85 -24.96
CA GLU A 739 -10.76 19.45 -25.11
C GLU A 739 -10.94 19.02 -26.58
N GLN A 740 -11.45 19.93 -27.42
CA GLN A 740 -11.67 19.73 -28.86
C GLN A 740 -10.42 20.07 -29.70
N SER A 741 -9.27 20.32 -29.06
CA SER A 741 -8.03 20.53 -29.80
C SER A 741 -7.62 19.24 -30.52
N VAL A 742 -7.04 19.40 -31.71
CA VAL A 742 -6.57 18.26 -32.52
C VAL A 742 -5.60 17.37 -31.74
N GLY A 743 -4.75 17.96 -30.89
CA GLY A 743 -3.83 17.23 -30.03
C GLY A 743 -4.54 16.36 -28.99
N CYS A 744 -5.56 16.89 -28.30
CA CYS A 744 -6.34 16.13 -27.33
C CYS A 744 -7.16 15.02 -27.99
N GLU A 745 -7.83 15.30 -29.11
CA GLU A 745 -8.55 14.30 -29.90
C GLU A 745 -7.61 13.16 -30.33
N THR A 746 -6.44 13.49 -30.87
CA THR A 746 -5.44 12.50 -31.30
C THR A 746 -4.96 11.65 -30.13
N LEU A 747 -4.66 12.28 -28.98
CA LEU A 747 -4.26 11.54 -27.78
C LEU A 747 -5.35 10.56 -27.34
N ARG A 748 -6.61 11.00 -27.29
CA ARG A 748 -7.73 10.22 -26.76
C ARG A 748 -8.21 9.12 -27.71
N PHE A 749 -8.24 9.39 -29.01
CA PHE A 749 -8.85 8.50 -30.00
C PHE A 749 -7.81 7.60 -30.68
N GLU A 750 -6.63 8.12 -30.99
CA GLU A 750 -5.60 7.34 -31.71
C GLU A 750 -4.57 6.70 -30.77
N ARG A 751 -4.16 7.41 -29.71
CA ARG A 751 -2.94 7.02 -28.94
C ARG A 751 -3.23 6.37 -27.60
N ARG A 752 -4.26 6.80 -26.89
CA ARG A 752 -4.72 6.25 -25.60
C ARG A 752 -6.25 6.01 -25.60
N PRO A 753 -6.78 5.25 -26.57
CA PRO A 753 -8.20 4.89 -26.59
C PRO A 753 -8.54 3.93 -25.45
N THR A 754 -9.59 4.23 -24.69
CA THR A 754 -10.15 3.29 -23.72
C THR A 754 -10.44 1.95 -24.37
N GLN A 755 -10.05 0.86 -23.71
CA GLN A 755 -10.54 -0.48 -24.06
C GLN A 755 -12.00 -0.57 -23.62
N ASP A 756 -12.90 -0.87 -24.55
CA ASP A 756 -14.31 -1.01 -24.23
C ASP A 756 -14.58 -2.27 -23.40
N CYS A 757 -15.85 -2.53 -23.11
CA CYS A 757 -16.24 -3.65 -22.28
C CYS A 757 -16.92 -4.79 -23.05
N VAL A 758 -17.00 -4.71 -24.38
CA VAL A 758 -17.77 -5.67 -25.20
C VAL A 758 -17.21 -7.08 -25.08
N ALA A 759 -15.89 -7.21 -24.99
CA ALA A 759 -15.19 -8.49 -24.84
C ALA A 759 -14.76 -8.78 -23.39
N TYR A 760 -15.26 -8.04 -22.40
CA TYR A 760 -14.95 -8.31 -21.00
C TYR A 760 -15.52 -9.66 -20.56
N GLN A 761 -14.67 -10.48 -19.93
CA GLN A 761 -15.01 -11.78 -19.38
C GLN A 761 -14.86 -11.74 -17.88
N ALA A 762 -15.96 -11.85 -17.13
CA ALA A 762 -15.90 -11.88 -15.67
C ALA A 762 -15.17 -13.14 -15.14
N PRO A 763 -14.47 -13.06 -14.00
CA PRO A 763 -13.77 -14.20 -13.43
C PRO A 763 -14.74 -15.24 -12.82
N GLY A 764 -14.30 -16.50 -12.77
CA GLY A 764 -14.93 -17.53 -11.95
C GLY A 764 -14.61 -17.33 -10.46
N VAL A 765 -15.60 -17.54 -9.59
CA VAL A 765 -15.46 -17.36 -8.14
C VAL A 765 -15.74 -18.68 -7.43
N ALA A 766 -14.84 -19.09 -6.54
CA ALA A 766 -15.04 -20.18 -5.59
C ALA A 766 -14.66 -19.71 -4.18
N GLY A 767 -15.19 -20.35 -3.14
CA GLY A 767 -14.92 -19.91 -1.77
C GLY A 767 -15.15 -20.96 -0.70
N VAL A 768 -14.50 -20.74 0.43
CA VAL A 768 -14.57 -21.55 1.65
C VAL A 768 -14.87 -20.66 2.85
N TYR A 769 -15.84 -21.04 3.68
CA TYR A 769 -16.35 -20.22 4.81
C TYR A 769 -17.00 -21.13 5.87
N GLY A 770 -17.29 -20.62 7.07
CA GLY A 770 -17.90 -21.42 8.15
C GLY A 770 -17.01 -22.58 8.61
N ASP A 771 -17.62 -23.72 8.97
CA ASP A 771 -16.94 -24.91 9.51
C ASP A 771 -16.73 -26.08 8.53
N PRO A 772 -15.69 -26.00 7.69
CA PRO A 772 -15.80 -25.25 6.47
C PRO A 772 -16.84 -25.84 5.48
N HIS A 773 -17.64 -24.93 4.93
CA HIS A 773 -18.49 -25.10 3.76
C HIS A 773 -17.77 -24.58 2.52
N PHE A 774 -18.04 -25.22 1.38
CA PHE A 774 -17.42 -24.92 0.09
C PHE A 774 -18.48 -24.56 -0.94
N VAL A 775 -18.12 -23.63 -1.82
CA VAL A 775 -18.82 -23.38 -3.08
C VAL A 775 -17.78 -23.47 -4.19
N THR A 776 -17.92 -24.44 -5.09
CA THR A 776 -17.00 -24.65 -6.22
C THR A 776 -17.19 -23.60 -7.32
N PHE A 777 -16.32 -23.62 -8.34
CA PHE A 777 -16.48 -22.75 -9.51
C PHE A 777 -17.79 -23.01 -10.28
N ASP A 778 -18.29 -24.26 -10.26
CA ASP A 778 -19.51 -24.71 -10.94
C ASP A 778 -20.78 -24.73 -10.04
N ASP A 779 -20.70 -24.10 -8.86
CA ASP A 779 -21.77 -23.97 -7.85
C ASP A 779 -22.17 -25.24 -7.09
N VAL A 780 -21.28 -26.21 -6.97
CA VAL A 780 -21.50 -27.32 -6.05
C VAL A 780 -21.26 -26.82 -4.62
N GLU A 781 -22.30 -26.92 -3.79
CA GLU A 781 -22.24 -26.62 -2.36
C GLU A 781 -22.05 -27.91 -1.56
N TYR A 782 -21.10 -27.93 -0.64
CA TYR A 782 -20.92 -29.06 0.26
C TYR A 782 -20.15 -28.67 1.52
N THR A 783 -20.31 -29.45 2.59
CA THR A 783 -19.55 -29.31 3.85
C THR A 783 -18.42 -30.33 3.89
N PHE A 784 -17.22 -29.91 4.30
CA PHE A 784 -16.09 -30.82 4.46
C PHE A 784 -15.23 -30.49 5.68
N ASN A 785 -15.47 -31.17 6.80
CA ASN A 785 -14.74 -30.98 8.05
C ASN A 785 -13.45 -31.82 8.18
N GLY A 786 -12.46 -31.54 7.34
CA GLY A 786 -11.14 -32.17 7.39
C GLY A 786 -10.18 -31.49 8.37
N LYS A 787 -9.47 -32.26 9.22
CA LYS A 787 -8.40 -31.74 10.09
C LYS A 787 -7.02 -31.96 9.46
N GLY A 788 -6.41 -30.90 8.95
CA GLY A 788 -5.13 -30.96 8.25
C GLY A 788 -4.95 -29.89 7.17
N GLU A 789 -3.98 -30.11 6.31
CA GLU A 789 -3.65 -29.24 5.17
C GLU A 789 -4.16 -29.87 3.87
N PHE A 790 -4.77 -29.05 3.00
CA PHE A 790 -5.46 -29.53 1.80
C PHE A 790 -5.24 -28.61 0.60
N VAL A 791 -5.29 -29.17 -0.60
CA VAL A 791 -5.31 -28.40 -1.86
C VAL A 791 -6.71 -27.82 -2.08
N LEU A 792 -6.83 -26.50 -2.05
CA LEU A 792 -8.09 -25.81 -2.40
C LEU A 792 -8.27 -25.78 -3.91
N VAL A 793 -7.26 -25.28 -4.63
CA VAL A 793 -7.22 -25.32 -6.09
C VAL A 793 -5.78 -25.40 -6.58
N LYS A 794 -5.57 -26.18 -7.64
CA LYS A 794 -4.31 -26.34 -8.33
C LYS A 794 -4.56 -26.41 -9.84
N SER A 795 -3.66 -25.82 -10.63
CA SER A 795 -3.68 -25.96 -12.09
C SER A 795 -3.00 -27.25 -12.55
N ARG A 796 -3.58 -27.95 -13.53
CA ARG A 796 -2.97 -29.11 -14.20
C ARG A 796 -1.90 -28.71 -15.22
N THR A 797 -1.88 -27.46 -15.68
CA THR A 797 -0.96 -27.00 -16.73
C THR A 797 0.23 -26.26 -16.13
N GLN A 798 1.41 -26.45 -16.73
CA GLN A 798 2.64 -25.77 -16.30
C GLN A 798 2.68 -24.30 -16.73
N THR A 799 1.93 -23.92 -17.77
CA THR A 799 1.83 -22.54 -18.27
C THR A 799 1.03 -21.64 -17.33
N ASP A 800 -0.08 -22.14 -16.79
CA ASP A 800 -0.98 -21.42 -15.89
C ASP A 800 -0.82 -21.95 -14.45
N ASN A 801 0.43 -22.12 -14.01
CA ASN A 801 0.69 -22.73 -12.71
C ASN A 801 0.14 -21.83 -11.59
N LEU A 802 -0.76 -22.40 -10.78
CA LEU A 802 -1.37 -21.80 -9.61
C LEU A 802 -1.62 -22.92 -8.61
N GLU A 803 -1.27 -22.69 -7.36
CA GLU A 803 -1.50 -23.61 -6.26
C GLU A 803 -1.95 -22.83 -5.03
N VAL A 804 -3.15 -23.12 -4.55
CA VAL A 804 -3.74 -22.53 -3.35
C VAL A 804 -4.09 -23.68 -2.39
N GLN A 805 -3.59 -23.58 -1.17
CA GLN A 805 -3.77 -24.58 -0.13
C GLN A 805 -4.38 -23.94 1.11
N GLY A 806 -5.18 -24.72 1.84
CA GLY A 806 -5.84 -24.30 3.09
C GLY A 806 -5.47 -25.22 4.25
N ARG A 807 -5.22 -24.65 5.42
CA ARG A 807 -5.05 -25.38 6.68
C ARG A 807 -6.32 -25.27 7.50
N PHE A 808 -6.84 -26.42 7.91
CA PHE A 808 -8.02 -26.53 8.75
C PHE A 808 -7.65 -27.18 10.08
N GLU A 809 -7.95 -26.48 11.17
CA GLU A 809 -7.71 -26.94 12.53
C GLU A 809 -9.05 -27.10 13.26
N GLN A 810 -9.06 -27.97 14.27
CA GLN A 810 -10.26 -28.20 15.07
C GLN A 810 -10.67 -26.93 15.80
N MET A 811 -11.97 -26.67 15.90
CA MET A 811 -12.49 -25.54 16.66
C MET A 811 -12.27 -25.71 18.17
N GLU A 812 -12.27 -24.59 18.88
CA GLU A 812 -12.16 -24.59 20.34
C GLU A 812 -13.37 -25.32 20.97
N PRO A 813 -13.18 -26.00 22.11
CA PRO A 813 -14.27 -26.64 22.84
C PRO A 813 -15.40 -25.66 23.17
N ASN A 814 -16.64 -26.14 23.07
CA ASN A 814 -17.82 -25.40 23.50
C ASN A 814 -18.14 -25.70 24.98
N ALA A 815 -19.24 -25.13 25.50
CA ALA A 815 -19.67 -25.32 26.89
C ALA A 815 -19.93 -26.80 27.30
N TYR A 816 -20.05 -27.71 26.34
CA TYR A 816 -20.35 -29.13 26.55
C TYR A 816 -19.23 -30.08 26.12
N GLY A 817 -18.07 -29.56 25.73
CA GLY A 817 -16.88 -30.36 25.41
C GLY A 817 -16.32 -30.09 24.02
N GLU A 818 -15.61 -31.09 23.48
CA GLU A 818 -14.95 -30.99 22.18
C GLU A 818 -15.96 -30.81 21.04
N VAL A 819 -15.65 -29.88 20.15
CA VAL A 819 -16.41 -29.63 18.92
C VAL A 819 -15.86 -30.51 17.81
N LYS A 820 -16.73 -31.25 17.11
CA LYS A 820 -16.35 -32.12 15.98
C LYS A 820 -16.42 -31.36 14.64
N ALA A 821 -15.91 -30.15 14.65
CA ALA A 821 -15.80 -29.26 13.49
C ALA A 821 -14.40 -28.67 13.39
N THR A 822 -14.10 -28.18 12.19
CA THR A 822 -12.83 -27.54 11.85
C THR A 822 -13.07 -26.14 11.30
N GLN A 823 -12.04 -25.30 11.31
CA GLN A 823 -12.09 -23.96 10.74
C GLN A 823 -10.82 -23.69 9.94
N LEU A 824 -10.93 -22.82 8.94
CA LEU A 824 -9.78 -22.33 8.19
C LEU A 824 -8.90 -21.46 9.12
N THR A 825 -7.60 -21.79 9.20
CA THR A 825 -6.64 -21.02 10.03
C THR A 825 -5.49 -20.42 9.23
N SER A 826 -5.20 -20.96 8.04
CA SER A 826 -4.16 -20.45 7.15
C SER A 826 -4.48 -20.78 5.69
N VAL A 827 -4.14 -19.86 4.80
CA VAL A 827 -4.20 -20.01 3.34
C VAL A 827 -2.84 -19.66 2.78
N VAL A 828 -2.31 -20.52 1.92
CA VAL A 828 -1.07 -20.25 1.18
C VAL A 828 -1.32 -20.35 -0.31
N ALA A 829 -0.80 -19.38 -1.05
CA ALA A 829 -0.92 -19.31 -2.50
C ALA A 829 0.44 -19.13 -3.17
N ARG A 830 0.61 -19.77 -4.32
CA ARG A 830 1.82 -19.67 -5.15
C ARG A 830 1.44 -19.76 -6.63
N GLY A 831 1.97 -18.83 -7.42
CA GLY A 831 1.84 -18.79 -8.88
C GLY A 831 3.05 -19.41 -9.59
N ASN A 832 3.15 -19.15 -10.90
CA ASN A 832 4.24 -19.65 -11.71
C ASN A 832 5.56 -18.91 -11.44
N GLY A 833 6.53 -19.57 -10.81
CA GLY A 833 7.83 -18.96 -10.51
C GLY A 833 7.80 -17.87 -9.44
N THR A 834 6.68 -17.71 -8.73
CA THR A 834 6.52 -16.71 -7.66
C THR A 834 6.95 -17.27 -6.31
N ILE A 835 7.13 -16.38 -5.34
CA ILE A 835 7.22 -16.77 -3.93
C ILE A 835 5.87 -17.34 -3.43
N ALA A 836 5.92 -18.16 -2.39
CA ALA A 836 4.72 -18.58 -1.66
C ALA A 836 4.32 -17.48 -0.66
N VAL A 837 3.04 -17.13 -0.66
CA VAL A 837 2.46 -16.13 0.24
C VAL A 837 1.47 -16.86 1.15
N GLU A 838 1.76 -16.86 2.46
CA GLU A 838 0.87 -17.41 3.49
C GLU A 838 0.14 -16.27 4.21
N VAL A 839 -1.17 -16.38 4.33
CA VAL A 839 -2.00 -15.53 5.18
C VAL A 839 -2.63 -16.42 6.24
N ARG A 840 -2.37 -16.13 7.51
CA ARG A 840 -2.86 -16.95 8.62
C ARG A 840 -3.45 -16.13 9.74
N ARG A 841 -4.39 -16.74 10.47
CA ARG A 841 -5.07 -16.13 11.61
C ARG A 841 -4.09 -15.90 12.77
N ARG A 842 -4.16 -14.71 13.39
CA ARG A 842 -3.42 -14.43 14.63
C ARG A 842 -4.12 -15.04 15.87
N PRO A 843 -3.36 -15.42 16.92
CA PRO A 843 -3.93 -15.84 18.21
C PRO A 843 -4.88 -14.79 18.79
N MET A 844 -5.85 -15.23 19.60
CA MET A 844 -6.91 -14.37 20.11
C MET A 844 -6.42 -13.04 20.67
N ASP A 845 -5.44 -13.12 21.56
CA ASP A 845 -4.91 -11.99 22.33
C ASP A 845 -3.97 -11.08 21.52
N ALA A 846 -3.50 -11.53 20.35
CA ALA A 846 -2.65 -10.76 19.44
C ALA A 846 -3.44 -10.03 18.33
N ARG A 847 -4.77 -10.14 18.31
CA ARG A 847 -5.64 -9.59 17.26
C ARG A 847 -6.12 -8.16 17.49
N TRP A 848 -5.62 -7.47 18.51
CA TRP A 848 -6.07 -6.11 18.85
C TRP A 848 -5.62 -5.06 17.81
N ARG A 849 -4.46 -5.25 17.17
CA ARG A 849 -3.90 -4.36 16.14
C ARG A 849 -4.09 -4.93 14.73
N TYR A 850 -3.64 -6.16 14.53
CA TYR A 850 -3.66 -6.87 13.25
C TYR A 850 -4.44 -8.17 13.40
N ARG A 851 -5.41 -8.43 12.52
CA ARG A 851 -6.22 -9.66 12.55
C ARG A 851 -5.50 -10.86 11.94
N LEU A 852 -4.75 -10.61 10.86
CA LEU A 852 -4.04 -11.62 10.08
C LEU A 852 -2.52 -11.38 10.11
N ASP A 853 -1.76 -12.46 10.08
CA ASP A 853 -0.34 -12.47 9.73
C ASP A 853 -0.19 -12.76 8.23
N VAL A 854 0.57 -11.91 7.53
CA VAL A 854 0.94 -12.14 6.12
C VAL A 854 2.43 -12.48 6.08
N ILE A 855 2.78 -13.64 5.53
CA ILE A 855 4.14 -14.16 5.48
C ILE A 855 4.54 -14.38 4.01
N ALA A 856 5.63 -13.75 3.60
CA ALA A 856 6.20 -13.83 2.26
C ALA A 856 7.73 -13.87 2.35
N ASP A 857 8.40 -14.75 1.60
CA ASP A 857 9.87 -14.92 1.65
C ASP A 857 10.42 -15.12 3.08
N GLY A 858 9.67 -15.84 3.93
CA GLY A 858 10.02 -16.08 5.33
C GLY A 858 9.92 -14.86 6.25
N ARG A 859 9.30 -13.76 5.80
CA ARG A 859 9.15 -12.50 6.54
C ARG A 859 7.68 -12.17 6.75
N ARG A 860 7.37 -11.53 7.88
CA ARG A 860 6.03 -10.98 8.15
C ARG A 860 5.92 -9.59 7.52
N LEU A 861 4.86 -9.39 6.76
CA LEU A 861 4.56 -8.12 6.12
C LEU A 861 3.50 -7.35 6.92
N PHE A 862 3.71 -6.05 7.04
CA PHE A 862 2.78 -5.12 7.66
C PHE A 862 2.33 -4.07 6.64
N PHE A 863 1.06 -3.68 6.70
CA PHE A 863 0.40 -2.79 5.73
C PHE A 863 -0.16 -1.54 6.42
N ASP A 864 0.50 -1.07 7.47
CA ASP A 864 0.06 0.06 8.31
C ASP A 864 0.41 1.43 7.70
N ARG A 865 1.40 1.49 6.81
CA ARG A 865 1.80 2.71 6.10
C ARG A 865 1.18 2.77 4.69
N PRO A 866 0.76 3.95 4.20
CA PRO A 866 0.23 4.11 2.85
C PRO A 866 1.14 3.57 1.74
N SER A 867 2.45 3.78 1.85
CA SER A 867 3.45 3.28 0.89
C SER A 867 3.64 1.75 0.91
N LEU A 868 3.20 1.08 1.98
CA LEU A 868 3.27 -0.37 2.15
C LEU A 868 1.91 -1.06 2.01
N LYS A 869 0.84 -0.32 1.69
CA LYS A 869 -0.50 -0.90 1.43
C LYS A 869 -0.50 -1.85 0.25
N PHE A 870 0.46 -1.67 -0.66
CA PHE A 870 0.70 -2.50 -1.83
C PHE A 870 2.18 -2.90 -1.79
N GLN A 871 2.44 -4.20 -1.84
CA GLN A 871 3.79 -4.75 -1.81
C GLN A 871 3.96 -5.71 -2.97
N HIS A 872 4.92 -5.40 -3.83
CA HIS A 872 5.16 -6.14 -5.05
C HIS A 872 6.35 -7.08 -4.87
N PHE A 873 6.17 -8.29 -5.37
CA PHE A 873 7.20 -9.30 -5.51
C PHE A 873 7.20 -9.79 -6.96
N GLN A 874 8.20 -10.55 -7.34
CA GLN A 874 8.27 -11.10 -8.68
C GLN A 874 7.06 -12.02 -8.96
N GLY A 875 6.19 -11.57 -9.87
CA GLY A 875 5.01 -12.31 -10.33
C GLY A 875 3.80 -12.29 -9.39
N VAL A 876 3.86 -11.56 -8.27
CA VAL A 876 2.78 -11.49 -7.28
C VAL A 876 2.73 -10.14 -6.57
N THR A 877 1.53 -9.59 -6.47
CA THR A 877 1.23 -8.36 -5.76
C THR A 877 0.33 -8.66 -4.57
N ILE A 878 0.70 -8.16 -3.39
CA ILE A 878 -0.07 -8.33 -2.17
C ILE A 878 -0.53 -6.96 -1.69
N TYR A 879 -1.82 -6.81 -1.42
CA TYR A 879 -2.32 -5.55 -0.89
C TYR A 879 -3.46 -5.74 0.11
N THR A 880 -3.67 -4.71 0.92
CA THR A 880 -4.86 -4.57 1.77
C THR A 880 -5.65 -3.36 1.28
N PRO A 881 -6.99 -3.43 1.18
CA PRO A 881 -7.78 -2.28 0.79
C PRO A 881 -7.50 -1.08 1.70
N THR A 882 -7.59 0.10 1.14
CA THR A 882 -7.16 1.35 1.77
C THR A 882 -7.99 1.70 3.02
N TYR A 883 -9.28 1.33 3.04
CA TYR A 883 -10.18 1.49 4.19
C TYR A 883 -9.90 0.51 5.35
N VAL A 884 -9.09 -0.53 5.14
CA VAL A 884 -8.76 -1.55 6.15
C VAL A 884 -7.44 -1.23 6.83
N LEU A 885 -7.48 -0.83 8.10
CA LEU A 885 -6.29 -0.52 8.90
C LEU A 885 -5.79 -1.70 9.75
N ASN A 886 -6.67 -2.63 10.10
CA ASN A 886 -6.39 -3.74 11.02
C ASN A 886 -5.97 -5.05 10.33
N GLN A 887 -5.68 -5.00 9.02
CA GLN A 887 -5.31 -6.18 8.21
C GLN A 887 -6.33 -7.34 8.31
N SER A 888 -7.64 -7.04 8.33
CA SER A 888 -8.70 -8.07 8.30
C SER A 888 -9.01 -8.59 6.91
N GLU A 889 -8.52 -7.93 5.85
CA GLU A 889 -8.71 -8.30 4.46
C GLU A 889 -7.37 -8.19 3.73
N VAL A 890 -6.97 -9.28 3.06
CA VAL A 890 -5.72 -9.37 2.30
C VAL A 890 -6.02 -9.96 0.93
N ILE A 891 -5.53 -9.32 -0.13
CA ILE A 891 -5.68 -9.77 -1.50
C ILE A 891 -4.30 -10.09 -2.07
N ILE A 892 -4.18 -11.27 -2.69
CA ILE A 892 -3.01 -11.76 -3.41
C ILE A 892 -3.37 -11.82 -4.88
N MET A 893 -2.68 -11.06 -5.73
CA MET A 893 -2.88 -11.00 -7.18
C MET A 893 -1.68 -11.60 -7.90
N PHE A 894 -1.91 -12.48 -8.86
CA PHE A 894 -0.89 -13.09 -9.69
C PHE A 894 -0.91 -12.52 -11.12
N ASP A 895 0.25 -12.47 -11.78
CA ASP A 895 0.38 -11.93 -13.14
C ASP A 895 -0.43 -12.68 -14.21
N ASN A 896 -0.84 -13.93 -13.92
CA ASN A 896 -1.75 -14.71 -14.78
C ASN A 896 -3.24 -14.32 -14.62
N GLY A 897 -3.54 -13.31 -13.80
CA GLY A 897 -4.88 -12.80 -13.51
C GLY A 897 -5.64 -13.55 -12.40
N ALA A 898 -5.03 -14.56 -11.78
CA ALA A 898 -5.63 -15.23 -10.62
C ALA A 898 -5.54 -14.35 -9.36
N GLY A 899 -6.59 -14.38 -8.54
CA GLY A 899 -6.67 -13.67 -7.27
C GLY A 899 -7.06 -14.57 -6.11
N VAL A 900 -6.50 -14.32 -4.93
CA VAL A 900 -6.91 -14.95 -3.68
C VAL A 900 -7.21 -13.86 -2.65
N GLU A 901 -8.44 -13.85 -2.16
CA GLU A 901 -8.88 -12.96 -1.07
C GLU A 901 -9.00 -13.77 0.21
N VAL A 902 -8.49 -13.21 1.30
CA VAL A 902 -8.58 -13.77 2.64
C VAL A 902 -9.17 -12.72 3.57
N LEU A 903 -10.24 -13.08 4.27
CA LEU A 903 -10.95 -12.23 5.21
C LEU A 903 -10.98 -12.87 6.59
N ASP A 904 -10.85 -12.07 7.65
CA ASP A 904 -11.07 -12.48 9.03
C ASP A 904 -12.09 -11.58 9.71
N ASN A 905 -13.14 -12.18 10.28
CA ASN A 905 -14.04 -11.51 11.20
C ASN A 905 -14.05 -12.22 12.55
N GLN A 906 -13.52 -11.53 13.57
CA GLN A 906 -13.44 -12.03 14.95
C GLN A 906 -12.79 -13.41 15.10
N GLY A 907 -11.94 -13.84 14.15
CA GLY A 907 -11.26 -15.14 14.18
C GLY A 907 -11.84 -16.21 13.30
N PHE A 908 -12.91 -15.92 12.59
CA PHE A 908 -13.47 -16.79 11.58
C PHE A 908 -12.97 -16.33 10.23
N MET A 909 -11.96 -17.05 9.74
CA MET A 909 -11.29 -16.78 8.49
C MET A 909 -12.04 -17.46 7.34
N THR A 910 -12.18 -16.75 6.22
CA THR A 910 -12.74 -17.26 4.96
C THR A 910 -11.79 -16.92 3.82
N SER A 911 -11.86 -17.68 2.73
CA SER A 911 -11.08 -17.38 1.53
C SER A 911 -11.91 -17.55 0.26
N ARG A 912 -11.61 -16.69 -0.71
CA ARG A 912 -12.22 -16.70 -2.05
C ARG A 912 -11.12 -16.70 -3.10
N VAL A 913 -11.34 -17.44 -4.18
CA VAL A 913 -10.43 -17.52 -5.32
C VAL A 913 -11.13 -17.05 -6.57
N TYR A 914 -10.46 -16.17 -7.30
CA TYR A 914 -10.91 -15.53 -8.54
C TYR A 914 -10.03 -16.02 -9.69
N LEU A 915 -10.64 -16.64 -10.71
CA LEU A 915 -9.89 -17.19 -11.86
C LEU A 915 -10.39 -16.61 -13.20
N PRO A 916 -9.48 -16.18 -14.10
CA PRO A 916 -9.85 -15.81 -15.47
C PRO A 916 -10.17 -17.05 -16.32
N TRP A 917 -10.92 -16.88 -17.41
CA TRP A 917 -11.40 -17.97 -18.28
C TRP A 917 -10.28 -18.87 -18.84
N SER A 918 -9.02 -18.43 -18.84
CA SER A 918 -7.88 -19.26 -19.19
C SER A 918 -7.73 -20.52 -18.33
N PHE A 919 -8.35 -20.58 -17.15
CA PHE A 919 -8.34 -21.71 -16.22
C PHE A 919 -9.48 -22.73 -16.41
N ILE A 920 -10.42 -22.47 -17.33
CA ILE A 920 -11.51 -23.42 -17.63
C ILE A 920 -10.93 -24.77 -18.07
N ASN A 921 -11.42 -25.86 -17.49
CA ASN A 921 -10.97 -27.25 -17.66
C ASN A 921 -9.52 -27.53 -17.24
N LYS A 922 -8.91 -26.65 -16.43
CA LYS A 922 -7.52 -26.80 -15.96
C LYS A 922 -7.38 -26.90 -14.45
N THR A 923 -8.44 -26.70 -13.69
CA THR A 923 -8.39 -26.70 -12.21
C THR A 923 -8.67 -28.07 -11.61
N VAL A 924 -8.08 -28.32 -10.45
CA VAL A 924 -8.38 -29.46 -9.57
C VAL A 924 -8.25 -29.06 -8.10
N GLY A 925 -8.90 -29.79 -7.21
CA GLY A 925 -8.83 -29.56 -5.77
C GLY A 925 -10.22 -29.55 -5.13
N LEU A 926 -10.33 -29.03 -3.92
CA LEU A 926 -11.61 -28.90 -3.23
C LEU A 926 -12.56 -27.89 -3.92
N PHE A 927 -12.07 -26.92 -4.69
CA PHE A 927 -12.93 -26.05 -5.52
C PHE A 927 -13.38 -26.67 -6.85
N GLY A 928 -13.08 -27.95 -7.07
CA GLY A 928 -13.55 -28.70 -8.22
C GLY A 928 -12.82 -28.40 -9.52
N ASN A 929 -13.39 -28.91 -10.61
CA ASN A 929 -12.89 -28.73 -11.97
C ASN A 929 -13.79 -27.72 -12.67
N TRP A 930 -13.28 -26.54 -12.96
CA TRP A 930 -14.07 -25.47 -13.55
C TRP A 930 -14.41 -25.79 -15.01
N SER A 931 -15.52 -26.50 -15.23
CA SER A 931 -15.93 -27.02 -16.55
C SER A 931 -17.36 -26.62 -16.93
N PHE A 932 -18.03 -25.84 -16.06
CA PHE A 932 -19.46 -25.55 -16.08
C PHE A 932 -20.34 -26.80 -15.87
N LYS A 933 -19.80 -27.87 -15.28
CA LYS A 933 -20.51 -29.13 -15.02
C LYS A 933 -20.30 -29.59 -13.59
N GLN A 934 -21.34 -29.45 -12.79
CA GLN A 934 -21.38 -29.87 -11.38
C GLN A 934 -21.02 -31.36 -11.16
N GLU A 935 -21.27 -32.22 -12.15
CA GLU A 935 -21.02 -33.66 -12.05
C GLU A 935 -19.54 -34.04 -11.96
N ASP A 936 -18.61 -33.15 -12.34
CA ASP A 936 -17.17 -33.44 -12.33
C ASP A 936 -16.33 -32.64 -11.33
N ASP A 937 -16.99 -31.89 -10.45
CA ASP A 937 -16.33 -31.23 -9.34
C ASP A 937 -15.72 -32.19 -8.32
N PHE A 938 -16.32 -33.39 -8.15
CA PHE A 938 -15.78 -34.45 -7.30
C PHE A 938 -14.75 -35.33 -8.05
N THR A 939 -13.78 -34.70 -8.69
CA THR A 939 -12.64 -35.37 -9.34
C THR A 939 -11.49 -35.57 -8.35
N LEU A 940 -10.93 -36.78 -8.29
CA LEU A 940 -9.81 -37.14 -7.43
C LEU A 940 -8.46 -36.68 -7.98
N PRO A 941 -7.38 -36.70 -7.15
CA PRO A 941 -6.03 -36.34 -7.60
C PRO A 941 -5.53 -37.18 -8.79
N ASP A 942 -5.97 -38.43 -8.90
CA ASP A 942 -5.63 -39.33 -10.02
C ASP A 942 -6.45 -39.07 -11.30
N GLY A 943 -7.43 -38.17 -11.23
CA GLY A 943 -8.33 -37.84 -12.34
C GLY A 943 -9.61 -38.67 -12.42
N THR A 944 -9.82 -39.63 -11.51
CA THR A 944 -11.06 -40.40 -11.45
C THR A 944 -12.22 -39.57 -10.88
N LYS A 945 -13.43 -39.74 -11.42
CA LYS A 945 -14.63 -39.02 -10.97
C LYS A 945 -15.39 -39.86 -9.95
N VAL A 946 -15.75 -39.29 -8.80
CA VAL A 946 -16.53 -39.97 -7.77
C VAL A 946 -18.02 -39.69 -7.98
N SER A 947 -18.88 -40.71 -7.90
CA SER A 947 -20.34 -40.56 -8.02
C SER A 947 -21.04 -39.94 -6.78
N VAL A 948 -20.32 -39.08 -6.05
CA VAL A 948 -20.85 -38.29 -4.92
C VAL A 948 -21.90 -37.28 -5.41
N ALA A 949 -21.82 -36.84 -6.67
CA ALA A 949 -22.76 -35.91 -7.29
C ALA A 949 -24.24 -36.36 -7.26
N THR A 950 -24.53 -37.65 -7.02
CA THR A 950 -25.90 -38.18 -6.95
C THR A 950 -26.59 -37.99 -5.60
N ASN A 951 -25.84 -37.78 -4.51
CA ASN A 951 -26.38 -37.48 -3.18
C ASN A 951 -25.39 -36.62 -2.38
N ILE A 952 -25.36 -35.31 -2.70
CA ILE A 952 -24.43 -34.33 -2.09
C ILE A 952 -24.70 -34.13 -0.59
N ASN A 953 -25.92 -34.47 -0.13
CA ASN A 953 -26.30 -34.42 1.28
C ASN A 953 -25.64 -35.53 2.13
N ASP A 954 -24.97 -36.49 1.51
CA ASP A 954 -24.18 -37.52 2.21
C ASP A 954 -22.78 -36.98 2.54
N MET A 955 -22.70 -36.22 3.64
CA MET A 955 -21.45 -35.61 4.12
C MET A 955 -20.37 -36.66 4.42
N GLU A 956 -20.75 -37.86 4.86
CA GLU A 956 -19.79 -38.93 5.16
C GLU A 956 -19.09 -39.41 3.88
N ARG A 957 -19.84 -39.54 2.79
CA ARG A 957 -19.29 -39.92 1.49
C ARG A 957 -18.42 -38.82 0.89
N VAL A 958 -18.86 -37.56 0.93
CA VAL A 958 -18.05 -36.40 0.50
C VAL A 958 -16.72 -36.37 1.26
N TYR A 959 -16.75 -36.62 2.57
CA TYR A 959 -15.56 -36.65 3.42
C TYR A 959 -14.60 -37.79 3.06
N ASN A 960 -15.09 -39.03 3.01
CA ASN A 960 -14.26 -40.22 2.86
C ASN A 960 -13.76 -40.45 1.42
N ASP A 961 -14.65 -40.28 0.44
CA ASP A 961 -14.38 -40.65 -0.94
C ASP A 961 -13.69 -39.52 -1.71
N PHE A 962 -13.92 -38.24 -1.34
CA PHE A 962 -13.39 -37.08 -2.05
C PHE A 962 -12.46 -36.20 -1.20
N GLY A 963 -12.98 -35.48 -0.21
CA GLY A 963 -12.24 -34.38 0.44
C GLY A 963 -10.95 -34.83 1.14
N LYS A 964 -10.99 -35.97 1.84
CA LYS A 964 -9.82 -36.55 2.52
C LYS A 964 -8.68 -36.93 1.56
N LYS A 965 -8.97 -37.18 0.28
CA LYS A 965 -7.97 -37.54 -0.74
C LYS A 965 -7.09 -36.35 -1.13
N TRP A 966 -7.54 -35.12 -0.89
CA TRP A 966 -6.81 -33.88 -1.18
C TRP A 966 -5.88 -33.41 -0.06
N MET A 967 -5.70 -34.20 1.00
CA MET A 967 -4.76 -33.91 2.08
C MET A 967 -3.30 -33.95 1.59
N ILE A 968 -2.50 -32.96 2.00
CA ILE A 968 -1.10 -32.79 1.60
C ILE A 968 -0.15 -32.99 2.77
N ASP A 969 1.05 -33.46 2.47
CA ASP A 969 2.16 -33.64 3.41
C ASP A 969 3.36 -32.79 2.96
N ASP A 970 4.42 -32.70 3.78
CA ASP A 970 5.66 -31.99 3.40
C ASP A 970 6.44 -32.71 2.29
N VAL A 971 6.19 -34.01 2.13
CA VAL A 971 6.77 -34.82 1.06
C VAL A 971 6.05 -34.52 -0.26
N LEU A 972 6.82 -34.31 -1.32
CA LEU A 972 6.27 -34.03 -2.64
C LEU A 972 5.47 -35.21 -3.18
N ASP A 973 4.16 -34.98 -3.38
CA ASP A 973 3.28 -35.87 -4.12
C ASP A 973 3.14 -35.36 -5.58
N PRO A 974 3.39 -36.19 -6.60
CA PRO A 974 3.29 -35.76 -8.00
C PRO A 974 1.90 -35.23 -8.41
N LEU A 975 0.84 -35.79 -7.83
CA LEU A 975 -0.54 -35.43 -8.16
C LEU A 975 -0.99 -34.21 -7.36
N LYS A 976 -0.73 -34.20 -6.05
CA LYS A 976 -1.24 -33.15 -5.14
C LYS A 976 -0.29 -31.97 -5.00
N GLY A 977 1.02 -32.20 -4.98
CA GLY A 977 2.04 -31.20 -4.64
C GLY A 977 2.66 -31.46 -3.26
N ARG A 978 3.34 -30.45 -2.72
CA ARG A 978 3.89 -30.47 -1.34
C ARG A 978 3.29 -29.31 -0.56
N ALA A 979 3.22 -29.41 0.75
CA ALA A 979 2.81 -28.29 1.59
C ALA A 979 3.69 -27.05 1.39
N LEU A 980 3.05 -25.88 1.20
CA LEU A 980 3.72 -24.60 0.94
C LEU A 980 3.78 -23.67 2.17
N PHE A 981 3.17 -24.08 3.28
CA PHE A 981 3.09 -23.28 4.50
C PHE A 981 4.47 -23.03 5.12
N HIS A 982 4.65 -21.83 5.68
CA HIS A 982 5.80 -21.48 6.48
C HIS A 982 5.81 -22.30 7.77
N ARG A 983 6.87 -23.11 7.94
CA ARG A 983 7.05 -23.98 9.09
C ARG A 983 7.84 -23.24 10.17
N GLU A 984 7.19 -22.89 11.26
CA GLU A 984 7.85 -22.35 12.46
C GLU A 984 7.94 -23.43 13.56
N PHE A 985 8.96 -23.35 14.41
CA PHE A 985 9.09 -24.14 15.65
C PHE A 985 9.14 -25.67 15.46
N GLY A 986 9.62 -26.13 14.30
CA GLY A 986 9.71 -27.56 13.99
C GLY A 986 8.35 -28.23 13.77
N LYS A 987 7.26 -27.46 13.67
CA LYS A 987 5.94 -27.98 13.28
C LYS A 987 5.97 -28.33 11.79
N SER A 988 5.58 -29.57 11.49
CA SER A 988 5.45 -30.09 10.13
C SER A 988 3.97 -30.37 9.81
N SER A 989 3.67 -30.75 8.58
CA SER A 989 2.34 -31.25 8.17
C SER A 989 1.79 -32.31 9.13
N SER A 990 2.65 -33.17 9.68
CA SER A 990 2.25 -34.22 10.64
C SER A 990 1.67 -33.69 11.95
N HIS A 991 1.98 -32.46 12.35
CA HIS A 991 1.38 -31.82 13.52
C HIS A 991 -0.09 -31.43 13.28
N TYR A 992 -0.41 -31.01 12.07
CA TYR A 992 -1.73 -30.51 11.70
C TYR A 992 -2.63 -31.61 11.13
N ASN A 993 -2.05 -32.56 10.39
CA ASN A 993 -2.78 -33.61 9.70
C ASN A 993 -3.28 -34.69 10.67
N ASN A 994 -4.61 -34.88 10.73
CA ASN A 994 -5.21 -35.99 11.48
C ASN A 994 -6.12 -36.82 10.58
N LYS A 995 -5.57 -37.94 10.07
CA LYS A 995 -6.29 -38.90 9.21
C LYS A 995 -7.38 -39.69 9.95
N THR A 996 -7.42 -39.66 11.28
CA THR A 996 -8.38 -40.39 12.12
C THR A 996 -9.52 -39.53 12.66
N PHE A 997 -9.47 -38.21 12.43
CA PHE A 997 -10.52 -37.28 12.85
C PHE A 997 -11.87 -37.69 12.22
N LYS A 998 -12.93 -37.72 13.02
CA LYS A 998 -14.31 -37.97 12.58
C LYS A 998 -15.15 -36.73 12.89
N PRO A 999 -15.59 -35.98 11.87
CA PRO A 999 -16.45 -34.83 12.10
C PRO A 999 -17.88 -35.25 12.43
N GLU A 1000 -18.71 -34.26 12.76
CA GLU A 1000 -20.16 -34.44 12.77
C GLU A 1000 -20.67 -34.57 11.31
N PHE A 1001 -21.59 -35.50 11.07
CA PHE A 1001 -22.13 -35.76 9.71
C PHE A 1001 -23.64 -35.48 9.62
N HIS A 1002 -24.33 -35.39 10.75
CA HIS A 1002 -25.74 -35.05 10.76
C HIS A 1002 -25.95 -33.58 10.40
N MET A 1003 -26.95 -33.28 9.58
CA MET A 1003 -27.23 -31.92 9.08
C MET A 1003 -28.30 -31.19 9.90
N VAL A 1004 -29.09 -31.94 10.66
CA VAL A 1004 -30.29 -31.47 11.33
C VAL A 1004 -29.97 -31.14 12.79
N PRO A 1005 -30.35 -29.95 13.32
CA PRO A 1005 -30.05 -29.56 14.70
C PRO A 1005 -30.50 -30.59 15.74
N GLU A 1006 -31.65 -31.23 15.53
CA GLU A 1006 -32.20 -32.26 16.42
C GLU A 1006 -31.34 -33.54 16.51
N ASP A 1007 -30.56 -33.84 15.47
CA ASP A 1007 -29.67 -35.00 15.42
C ASP A 1007 -28.28 -34.67 16.00
N ILE A 1008 -27.86 -33.40 15.91
CA ILE A 1008 -26.57 -32.91 16.43
C ILE A 1008 -26.67 -32.63 17.93
N ILE A 1009 -27.75 -31.96 18.36
CA ILE A 1009 -27.96 -31.52 19.73
C ILE A 1009 -28.80 -32.56 20.48
N PRO A 1010 -28.32 -33.12 21.59
CA PRO A 1010 -29.09 -34.08 22.37
C PRO A 1010 -30.45 -33.52 22.85
N ALA A 1011 -31.48 -34.37 22.88
CA ALA A 1011 -32.87 -33.98 23.19
C ALA A 1011 -33.06 -33.27 24.56
N ASN A 1012 -32.12 -33.43 25.49
CA ASN A 1012 -32.13 -32.72 26.79
C ASN A 1012 -31.77 -31.22 26.69
N ARG A 1013 -31.47 -30.70 25.49
CA ARG A 1013 -31.07 -29.32 25.23
C ARG A 1013 -31.97 -28.65 24.17
N SER A 1014 -33.28 -28.87 24.26
CA SER A 1014 -34.28 -28.31 23.34
C SER A 1014 -34.19 -26.78 23.18
N ASP A 1015 -33.77 -26.05 24.21
CA ASP A 1015 -33.60 -24.60 24.15
C ASP A 1015 -32.50 -24.17 23.16
N GLN A 1016 -31.43 -24.97 23.02
CA GLN A 1016 -30.36 -24.71 22.06
C GLN A 1016 -30.83 -24.98 20.63
N VAL A 1017 -31.65 -26.01 20.43
CA VAL A 1017 -32.32 -26.27 19.14
C VAL A 1017 -33.21 -25.09 18.75
N ALA A 1018 -34.05 -24.60 19.67
CA ALA A 1018 -34.88 -23.43 19.43
C ALA A 1018 -34.05 -22.17 19.10
N ARG A 1019 -32.94 -21.95 19.82
CA ARG A 1019 -32.00 -20.85 19.54
C ARG A 1019 -31.33 -20.94 18.17
N THR A 1020 -31.04 -22.15 17.70
CA THR A 1020 -30.49 -22.41 16.37
C THR A 1020 -31.40 -21.81 15.30
N TYR A 1021 -32.71 -22.04 15.43
CA TYR A 1021 -33.72 -21.49 14.52
C TYR A 1021 -33.93 -19.99 14.63
N ASP A 1022 -33.79 -19.43 15.84
CA ASP A 1022 -33.92 -17.99 16.10
C ASP A 1022 -32.76 -17.19 15.48
N ILE A 1023 -31.51 -17.67 15.65
CA ILE A 1023 -30.33 -17.00 15.11
C ILE A 1023 -30.30 -17.11 13.58
N CYS A 1024 -30.64 -18.28 13.05
CA CYS A 1024 -30.54 -18.57 11.63
C CYS A 1024 -31.87 -18.33 10.90
N THR A 1025 -32.31 -17.07 10.88
CA THR A 1025 -33.62 -16.64 10.34
C THR A 1025 -33.85 -16.95 8.86
N THR A 1026 -32.77 -17.09 8.07
CA THR A 1026 -32.80 -17.34 6.62
C THR A 1026 -33.02 -18.80 6.23
N LYS A 1027 -33.20 -19.72 7.19
CA LYS A 1027 -33.35 -21.16 6.96
C LYS A 1027 -32.24 -21.83 6.15
N MET A 1028 -31.01 -21.36 6.34
CA MET A 1028 -29.81 -21.92 5.72
C MET A 1028 -29.23 -23.05 6.58
N TYR A 1029 -29.02 -24.23 6.00
CA TYR A 1029 -28.54 -25.39 6.76
C TYR A 1029 -27.10 -25.20 7.26
N GLU A 1030 -26.26 -24.47 6.53
CA GLU A 1030 -24.89 -24.17 6.96
C GLU A 1030 -24.88 -23.40 8.28
N CYS A 1031 -25.76 -22.41 8.42
CA CYS A 1031 -25.89 -21.67 9.67
C CYS A 1031 -26.40 -22.55 10.82
N TYR A 1032 -27.39 -23.41 10.53
CA TYR A 1032 -27.92 -24.35 11.51
C TYR A 1032 -26.85 -25.32 11.99
N TYR A 1033 -26.07 -25.86 11.05
CA TYR A 1033 -25.00 -26.80 11.30
C TYR A 1033 -23.87 -26.16 12.13
N ASP A 1034 -23.37 -24.99 11.71
CA ASP A 1034 -22.35 -24.21 12.42
C ASP A 1034 -22.77 -23.92 13.86
N TYR A 1035 -23.99 -23.41 14.07
CA TYR A 1035 -24.47 -23.09 15.41
C TYR A 1035 -24.70 -24.35 16.25
N ALA A 1036 -25.30 -25.39 15.68
CA ALA A 1036 -25.58 -26.63 16.41
C ALA A 1036 -24.30 -27.33 16.89
N ASN A 1037 -23.24 -27.29 16.08
CA ASN A 1037 -21.95 -27.92 16.40
C ASN A 1037 -21.13 -27.08 17.39
N THR A 1038 -21.12 -25.76 17.22
CA THR A 1038 -20.20 -24.86 17.96
C THR A 1038 -20.84 -24.10 19.11
N LEU A 1039 -22.16 -23.91 19.07
CA LEU A 1039 -22.93 -22.99 19.91
C LEU A 1039 -22.46 -21.53 19.85
N ASN A 1040 -21.75 -21.17 18.77
CA ASN A 1040 -21.22 -19.83 18.56
C ASN A 1040 -22.13 -19.04 17.61
N ARG A 1041 -22.79 -18.00 18.14
CA ARG A 1041 -23.68 -17.14 17.36
C ARG A 1041 -22.94 -16.37 16.26
N ASP A 1042 -21.74 -15.87 16.57
CA ASP A 1042 -21.03 -14.99 15.65
C ASP A 1042 -20.51 -15.77 14.44
N LEU A 1043 -20.02 -17.01 14.64
CA LEU A 1043 -19.69 -17.93 13.54
C LEU A 1043 -20.89 -18.13 12.60
N ALA A 1044 -22.03 -18.54 13.15
CA ALA A 1044 -23.23 -18.82 12.37
C ALA A 1044 -23.71 -17.59 11.56
N HIS A 1045 -23.66 -16.41 12.17
CA HIS A 1045 -23.96 -15.14 11.50
C HIS A 1045 -22.95 -14.81 10.39
N PHE A 1046 -21.64 -15.00 10.62
CA PHE A 1046 -20.62 -14.76 9.59
C PHE A 1046 -20.74 -15.74 8.43
N THR A 1047 -21.07 -17.01 8.68
CA THR A 1047 -21.33 -18.01 7.63
C THR A 1047 -22.42 -17.56 6.67
N GLN A 1048 -23.56 -17.09 7.20
CA GLN A 1048 -24.64 -16.56 6.35
C GLN A 1048 -24.15 -15.40 5.48
N ASN A 1049 -23.45 -14.43 6.09
CA ASN A 1049 -22.96 -13.25 5.39
C ASN A 1049 -21.92 -13.60 4.31
N TYR A 1050 -21.01 -14.53 4.59
CA TYR A 1050 -20.00 -14.96 3.63
C TYR A 1050 -20.61 -15.73 2.46
N LYS A 1051 -21.56 -16.64 2.73
CA LYS A 1051 -22.31 -17.33 1.68
C LYS A 1051 -23.06 -16.32 0.80
N ALA A 1052 -23.82 -15.42 1.41
CA ALA A 1052 -24.56 -14.38 0.68
C ALA A 1052 -23.62 -13.52 -0.19
N THR A 1053 -22.44 -13.15 0.33
CA THR A 1053 -21.46 -12.36 -0.44
C THR A 1053 -20.88 -13.15 -1.62
N ILE A 1054 -20.60 -14.45 -1.47
CA ILE A 1054 -20.11 -15.29 -2.57
C ILE A 1054 -21.17 -15.38 -3.69
N TYR A 1055 -22.44 -15.57 -3.32
CA TYR A 1055 -23.54 -15.59 -4.28
C TYR A 1055 -23.74 -14.26 -4.98
N GLN A 1056 -23.67 -13.15 -4.23
CA GLN A 1056 -23.73 -11.81 -4.81
C GLN A 1056 -22.60 -11.58 -5.82
N LEU A 1057 -21.38 -12.04 -5.51
CA LEU A 1057 -20.25 -11.97 -6.45
C LEU A 1057 -20.52 -12.84 -7.69
N LYS A 1058 -20.97 -14.08 -7.51
CA LYS A 1058 -21.34 -14.97 -8.62
C LYS A 1058 -22.43 -14.39 -9.50
N GLU A 1059 -23.49 -13.84 -8.92
CA GLU A 1059 -24.57 -13.16 -9.65
C GLU A 1059 -24.04 -11.95 -10.44
N THR A 1060 -23.19 -11.13 -9.83
CA THR A 1060 -22.53 -10.00 -10.49
C THR A 1060 -21.67 -10.45 -11.66
N THR A 1061 -20.88 -11.52 -11.51
CA THR A 1061 -20.02 -12.06 -12.57
C THR A 1061 -20.80 -12.76 -13.69
N ARG A 1062 -21.99 -13.32 -13.41
CA ARG A 1062 -22.86 -13.97 -14.40
C ARG A 1062 -23.70 -13.01 -15.20
N THR A 1063 -24.00 -11.85 -14.63
CA THR A 1063 -24.80 -10.83 -15.30
C THR A 1063 -24.04 -10.33 -16.53
N LYS A 1064 -24.48 -10.80 -17.71
CA LYS A 1064 -23.93 -10.33 -18.98
C LYS A 1064 -24.49 -8.95 -19.27
N ILE A 1065 -23.62 -7.95 -19.16
CA ILE A 1065 -23.96 -6.58 -19.54
C ILE A 1065 -23.72 -6.46 -21.04
N VAL A 1066 -24.82 -6.28 -21.80
CA VAL A 1066 -24.75 -6.04 -23.23
C VAL A 1066 -24.39 -4.56 -23.44
N SER A 1067 -23.32 -4.33 -24.18
CA SER A 1067 -22.89 -3.01 -24.62
C SER A 1067 -22.81 -3.03 -26.15
N CYS A 1068 -23.32 -1.98 -26.80
CA CYS A 1068 -23.19 -1.80 -28.25
C CYS A 1068 -21.79 -1.39 -28.70
N GLY A 1069 -20.84 -1.27 -27.77
CA GLY A 1069 -19.49 -0.80 -28.04
C GLY A 1069 -19.45 0.70 -28.29
N VAL A 1070 -18.23 1.21 -28.42
CA VAL A 1070 -17.98 2.65 -28.57
C VAL A 1070 -18.65 3.17 -29.84
N LEU A 1071 -19.45 4.22 -29.68
CA LEU A 1071 -19.95 5.02 -30.78
C LEU A 1071 -19.14 6.33 -30.83
N GLU A 1072 -18.34 6.46 -31.86
CA GLU A 1072 -17.44 7.61 -32.05
C GLU A 1072 -18.22 8.92 -32.08
N THR A 1073 -17.69 9.92 -31.38
CA THR A 1073 -18.24 11.28 -31.43
C THR A 1073 -17.74 11.94 -32.72
N PRO A 1074 -18.62 12.51 -33.57
CA PRO A 1074 -18.20 13.18 -34.79
C PRO A 1074 -17.24 14.32 -34.44
N ARG A 1075 -16.18 14.47 -35.23
CA ARG A 1075 -15.19 15.54 -35.04
C ARG A 1075 -15.85 16.91 -35.14
N PHE A 1076 -15.57 17.82 -34.20
CA PHE A 1076 -16.28 19.10 -34.09
C PHE A 1076 -17.80 18.97 -33.84
N GLY A 1077 -18.23 17.85 -33.27
CA GLY A 1077 -19.60 17.61 -32.84
C GLY A 1077 -19.68 17.06 -31.42
N ARG A 1078 -20.91 16.78 -30.99
CA ARG A 1078 -21.28 16.26 -29.68
C ARG A 1078 -22.37 15.22 -29.85
N LYS A 1079 -22.51 14.36 -28.85
CA LYS A 1079 -23.60 13.38 -28.78
C LYS A 1079 -24.41 13.55 -27.50
N SER A 1080 -25.70 13.21 -27.54
CA SER A 1080 -26.64 13.48 -26.45
C SER A 1080 -26.42 12.66 -25.18
N THR A 1081 -25.78 11.49 -25.27
CA THR A 1081 -25.56 10.58 -24.14
C THR A 1081 -24.31 9.71 -24.34
N PHE A 1082 -23.72 9.28 -23.22
CA PHE A 1082 -22.53 8.41 -23.14
C PHE A 1082 -22.89 7.00 -22.66
N LEU A 1083 -24.16 6.60 -22.75
CA LEU A 1083 -24.63 5.26 -22.42
C LEU A 1083 -24.57 4.38 -23.68
N PHE A 1084 -24.06 3.16 -23.52
CA PHE A 1084 -23.87 2.20 -24.62
C PHE A 1084 -24.72 0.93 -24.45
N VAL A 1085 -25.78 0.99 -23.63
CA VAL A 1085 -26.65 -0.16 -23.32
C VAL A 1085 -27.89 -0.22 -24.23
N PRO A 1086 -28.46 -1.40 -24.48
CA PRO A 1086 -29.64 -1.57 -25.34
C PRO A 1086 -30.80 -0.63 -24.99
N GLY A 1087 -31.47 -0.11 -26.02
CA GLY A 1087 -32.55 0.87 -25.91
C GLY A 1087 -32.06 2.33 -25.82
N THR A 1088 -30.75 2.56 -25.75
CA THR A 1088 -30.20 3.92 -25.77
C THR A 1088 -30.28 4.52 -27.18
N LYS A 1089 -30.81 5.74 -27.27
CA LYS A 1089 -30.86 6.54 -28.50
C LYS A 1089 -29.87 7.70 -28.41
N VAL A 1090 -28.85 7.67 -29.24
CA VAL A 1090 -27.81 8.71 -29.33
C VAL A 1090 -28.17 9.64 -30.49
N THR A 1091 -28.20 10.93 -30.22
CA THR A 1091 -28.39 11.96 -31.26
C THR A 1091 -27.13 12.80 -31.37
N PHE A 1092 -26.71 13.07 -32.59
CA PHE A 1092 -25.51 13.85 -32.87
C PHE A 1092 -25.85 15.30 -33.21
N GLU A 1093 -24.97 16.21 -32.83
CA GLU A 1093 -25.07 17.63 -33.10
C GLU A 1093 -23.68 18.18 -33.44
N CYS A 1094 -23.58 19.09 -34.40
CA CYS A 1094 -22.32 19.73 -34.75
C CYS A 1094 -22.14 21.06 -34.01
N ASN A 1095 -20.89 21.45 -33.76
CA ASN A 1095 -20.55 22.78 -33.27
C ASN A 1095 -21.01 23.88 -34.26
N GLN A 1096 -21.04 25.14 -33.80
CA GLN A 1096 -21.34 26.29 -34.66
C GLN A 1096 -20.43 26.34 -35.90
N ASP A 1097 -21.00 26.69 -37.06
CA ASP A 1097 -20.36 26.73 -38.40
C ASP A 1097 -20.05 25.38 -39.06
N PHE A 1098 -20.51 24.28 -38.46
CA PHE A 1098 -20.43 22.93 -39.02
C PHE A 1098 -21.83 22.37 -39.36
N VAL A 1099 -21.90 21.61 -40.45
CA VAL A 1099 -23.11 20.93 -40.93
C VAL A 1099 -22.97 19.44 -40.69
N LEU A 1100 -24.00 18.85 -40.11
CA LEU A 1100 -24.10 17.41 -39.90
C LEU A 1100 -24.42 16.70 -41.22
N VAL A 1101 -23.61 15.73 -41.57
CA VAL A 1101 -23.78 14.85 -42.74
C VAL A 1101 -23.88 13.41 -42.25
N GLY A 1102 -24.82 12.65 -42.83
CA GLY A 1102 -25.11 11.27 -42.40
C GLY A 1102 -26.28 11.21 -41.40
N ASP A 1103 -26.42 10.06 -40.73
CA ASP A 1103 -27.54 9.84 -39.82
C ASP A 1103 -27.45 10.72 -38.56
N PRO A 1104 -28.49 11.49 -38.21
CA PRO A 1104 -28.46 12.31 -37.01
C PRO A 1104 -28.67 11.50 -35.72
N ARG A 1105 -29.10 10.23 -35.81
CA ARG A 1105 -29.47 9.40 -34.67
C ARG A 1105 -29.03 7.95 -34.85
N ARG A 1106 -28.57 7.33 -33.77
CA ARG A 1106 -28.24 5.91 -33.68
C ARG A 1106 -28.93 5.28 -32.47
N GLU A 1107 -29.35 4.04 -32.60
CA GLU A 1107 -30.03 3.29 -31.55
C GLU A 1107 -29.28 1.99 -31.27
N CYS A 1108 -29.01 1.74 -29.98
CA CYS A 1108 -28.36 0.52 -29.52
C CYS A 1108 -29.41 -0.60 -29.43
N GLN A 1109 -29.22 -1.64 -30.22
CA GLN A 1109 -30.14 -2.77 -30.36
C GLN A 1109 -29.90 -3.83 -29.27
N ALA A 1110 -30.88 -4.71 -29.06
CA ALA A 1110 -30.82 -5.75 -28.03
C ALA A 1110 -29.74 -6.81 -28.26
N ASP A 1111 -29.24 -6.93 -29.50
CA ASP A 1111 -28.15 -7.82 -29.88
C ASP A 1111 -26.76 -7.25 -29.53
N GLY A 1112 -26.69 -6.02 -29.01
CA GLY A 1112 -25.43 -5.35 -28.70
C GLY A 1112 -24.78 -4.75 -29.95
N THR A 1113 -25.55 -4.40 -30.97
CA THR A 1113 -25.06 -3.63 -32.12
C THR A 1113 -25.78 -2.30 -32.27
N TRP A 1114 -25.10 -1.32 -32.85
CA TRP A 1114 -25.76 -0.07 -33.24
C TRP A 1114 -26.48 -0.27 -34.58
N ASN A 1115 -27.72 0.21 -34.72
CA ASN A 1115 -28.55 0.11 -35.93
C ASN A 1115 -27.78 0.46 -37.22
N ILE A 1116 -27.95 -0.25 -38.35
CA ILE A 1116 -27.18 0.09 -39.57
C ILE A 1116 -27.51 1.53 -40.03
N PRO A 1117 -26.51 2.39 -40.36
CA PRO A 1117 -26.79 3.75 -40.78
C PRO A 1117 -27.40 3.79 -42.19
N ASP A 1118 -28.49 4.52 -42.36
CA ASP A 1118 -29.25 4.61 -43.63
C ASP A 1118 -28.61 5.62 -44.60
N TYR A 1119 -28.16 6.77 -44.09
CA TYR A 1119 -27.55 7.85 -44.87
C TYR A 1119 -26.02 7.96 -44.68
N GLY A 1120 -25.40 6.92 -44.12
CA GLY A 1120 -23.95 6.84 -43.84
C GLY A 1120 -23.55 7.31 -42.44
N TYR A 1121 -22.27 7.16 -42.12
CA TYR A 1121 -21.71 7.57 -40.83
C TYR A 1121 -21.80 9.09 -40.62
N THR A 1122 -22.03 9.49 -39.37
CA THR A 1122 -22.22 10.89 -39.00
C THR A 1122 -20.89 11.62 -38.97
N GLU A 1123 -20.77 12.68 -39.76
CA GLU A 1123 -19.60 13.57 -39.79
C GLU A 1123 -20.06 15.03 -39.73
N CYS A 1124 -19.26 15.89 -39.09
CA CYS A 1124 -19.48 17.34 -39.10
C CYS A 1124 -18.50 18.00 -40.07
N LEU A 1125 -19.01 18.57 -41.16
CA LEU A 1125 -18.20 19.29 -42.15
C LEU A 1125 -18.32 20.78 -41.96
N ARG A 1126 -17.26 21.54 -42.25
CA ARG A 1126 -17.37 23.01 -42.28
C ARG A 1126 -18.36 23.44 -43.35
N GLN A 1127 -19.13 24.49 -43.07
CA GLN A 1127 -20.12 25.04 -44.02
C GLN A 1127 -19.55 25.24 -45.43
N GLN A 1128 -18.31 25.71 -45.54
CA GLN A 1128 -17.63 25.95 -46.82
C GLN A 1128 -17.33 24.65 -47.58
N GLU A 1129 -16.82 23.62 -46.91
CA GLU A 1129 -16.55 22.30 -47.51
C GLU A 1129 -17.84 21.60 -47.93
N TYR A 1130 -18.87 21.67 -47.07
CA TYR A 1130 -20.20 21.15 -47.39
C TYR A 1130 -20.77 21.83 -48.65
N SER A 1131 -20.69 23.16 -48.72
CA SER A 1131 -21.17 23.93 -49.88
C SER A 1131 -20.37 23.61 -51.15
N GLN A 1132 -19.06 23.41 -51.06
CA GLN A 1132 -18.22 22.98 -52.17
C GLN A 1132 -18.56 21.57 -52.66
N ARG A 1133 -18.79 20.61 -51.75
CA ARG A 1133 -19.24 19.25 -52.12
C ARG A 1133 -20.59 19.28 -52.81
N GLN A 1134 -21.55 20.05 -52.28
CA GLN A 1134 -22.86 20.23 -52.89
C GLN A 1134 -22.77 20.89 -54.27
N ALA A 1135 -21.94 21.92 -54.44
CA ALA A 1135 -21.68 22.53 -55.73
C ALA A 1135 -21.00 21.56 -56.72
N GLY A 1136 -20.11 20.68 -56.24
CA GLY A 1136 -19.50 19.61 -57.02
C GLY A 1136 -20.53 18.59 -57.52
N PHE A 1137 -21.42 18.09 -56.65
CA PHE A 1137 -22.49 17.19 -57.06
C PHE A 1137 -23.48 17.86 -58.02
N ALA A 1138 -23.90 19.08 -57.73
CA ALA A 1138 -24.81 19.84 -58.59
C ALA A 1138 -24.21 20.12 -59.97
N SER A 1139 -22.93 20.52 -60.04
CA SER A 1139 -22.23 20.75 -61.30
C SER A 1139 -22.00 19.45 -62.07
N GLY A 1140 -21.71 18.33 -61.40
CA GLY A 1140 -21.59 17.01 -62.02
C GLY A 1140 -22.90 16.54 -62.66
N ILE A 1141 -24.04 16.66 -61.95
CA ILE A 1141 -25.37 16.34 -62.48
C ILE A 1141 -25.74 17.28 -63.63
N THR A 1142 -25.47 18.57 -63.47
CA THR A 1142 -25.73 19.56 -64.52
C THR A 1142 -24.92 19.26 -65.78
N LEU A 1143 -23.63 18.93 -65.65
CA LEU A 1143 -22.79 18.52 -66.78
C LEU A 1143 -23.29 17.20 -67.40
N ALA A 1144 -23.70 16.22 -66.60
CA ALA A 1144 -24.23 14.95 -67.07
C ALA A 1144 -25.54 15.09 -67.87
N ILE A 1145 -26.33 16.15 -67.64
CA ILE A 1145 -27.56 16.45 -68.38
C ILE A 1145 -27.27 17.38 -69.58
N VAL A 1146 -26.45 18.42 -69.36
CA VAL A 1146 -26.20 19.46 -70.36
C VAL A 1146 -25.29 18.97 -71.48
N ILE A 1147 -24.28 18.15 -71.20
CA ILE A 1147 -23.39 17.60 -72.24
C ILE A 1147 -24.16 16.76 -73.28
N PRO A 1148 -25.00 15.77 -72.91
CA PRO A 1148 -25.78 15.03 -73.89
C PRO A 1148 -26.82 15.91 -74.60
N LEU A 1149 -27.41 16.91 -73.93
CA LEU A 1149 -28.31 17.86 -74.59
C LEU A 1149 -27.58 18.74 -75.62
N ILE A 1150 -26.36 19.21 -75.33
CA ILE A 1150 -25.52 19.95 -76.28
C ILE A 1150 -25.11 19.04 -77.43
N LEU A 1151 -24.74 17.79 -77.18
CA LEU A 1151 -24.42 16.82 -78.24
C LEU A 1151 -25.63 16.53 -79.13
N VAL A 1152 -26.83 16.42 -78.56
CA VAL A 1152 -28.09 16.30 -79.31
C VAL A 1152 -28.38 17.57 -80.10
N PHE A 1153 -28.14 18.76 -79.55
CA PHE A 1153 -28.32 20.03 -80.24
C PHE A 1153 -27.33 20.19 -81.41
N ILE A 1154 -26.07 19.79 -81.21
CA ILE A 1154 -25.03 19.76 -82.25
C ILE A 1154 -25.41 18.75 -83.33
N TYR A 1155 -25.92 17.57 -82.96
CA TYR A 1155 -26.39 16.56 -83.91
C TYR A 1155 -27.60 17.05 -84.73
N LEU A 1156 -28.57 17.70 -84.09
CA LEU A 1156 -29.73 18.31 -84.75
C LEU A 1156 -29.32 19.49 -85.65
N ALA A 1157 -28.37 20.33 -85.21
CA ALA A 1157 -27.81 21.40 -86.03
C ALA A 1157 -27.02 20.85 -87.23
N PHE A 1158 -26.28 19.75 -87.06
CA PHE A 1158 -25.61 19.06 -88.16
C PHE A 1158 -26.61 18.47 -89.16
N LEU A 1159 -27.70 17.85 -88.70
CA LEU A 1159 -28.78 17.39 -89.58
C LEU A 1159 -29.49 18.55 -90.30
N PHE A 1160 -29.71 19.67 -89.63
CA PHE A 1160 -30.31 20.87 -90.22
C PHE A 1160 -29.40 21.53 -91.26
N LEU A 1161 -28.09 21.62 -90.98
CA LEU A 1161 -27.09 22.11 -91.93
C LEU A 1161 -26.92 21.16 -93.12
N LYS A 1162 -27.00 19.84 -92.91
CA LYS A 1162 -27.00 18.84 -93.97
C LYS A 1162 -28.25 18.95 -94.86
N LYS A 1163 -29.42 19.18 -94.25
CA LYS A 1163 -30.67 19.43 -94.99
C LYS A 1163 -30.62 20.74 -95.79
N ARG A 1164 -30.07 21.82 -95.21
CA ARG A 1164 -29.83 23.08 -95.93
C ARG A 1164 -28.76 22.97 -97.02
N GLN A 1165 -27.77 22.10 -96.87
CA GLN A 1165 -26.83 21.78 -97.95
C GLN A 1165 -27.54 21.04 -99.07
N GLN A 1166 -28.38 20.04 -98.76
CA GLN A 1166 -29.17 19.34 -99.77
C GLN A 1166 -30.18 20.26 -100.48
N GLU A 1167 -30.84 21.17 -99.76
CA GLU A 1167 -31.75 22.17 -100.37
C GLU A 1167 -31.00 23.17 -101.26
N ARG A 1168 -29.79 23.61 -100.89
CA ARG A 1168 -28.94 24.46 -101.75
C ARG A 1168 -28.37 23.71 -102.96
N ASP A 1169 -28.04 22.43 -102.79
CA ASP A 1169 -27.56 21.58 -103.88
C ASP A 1169 -28.70 21.28 -104.88
N GLU A 1170 -29.95 21.14 -104.41
CA GLU A 1170 -31.16 21.04 -105.23
C GLU A 1170 -31.53 22.36 -105.92
N GLU A 1171 -31.40 23.52 -105.25
CA GLU A 1171 -31.56 24.85 -105.87
C GLU A 1171 -30.50 25.10 -106.96
N GLN A 1172 -29.24 24.73 -106.71
CA GLN A 1172 -28.17 24.83 -107.71
C GLN A 1172 -28.36 23.86 -108.89
N LEU A 1173 -29.01 22.70 -108.66
CA LEU A 1173 -29.36 21.76 -109.73
C LEU A 1173 -30.54 22.30 -110.58
N GLN A 1174 -31.52 22.95 -109.96
CA GLN A 1174 -32.65 23.60 -110.64
C GLN A 1174 -32.23 24.85 -111.41
N ASP A 1175 -31.32 25.68 -110.87
CA ASP A 1175 -30.77 26.84 -111.59
C ASP A 1175 -29.91 26.41 -112.80
N LYS A 1176 -29.12 25.33 -112.67
CA LYS A 1176 -28.40 24.74 -113.81
C LYS A 1176 -29.37 24.21 -114.88
N GLN A 1177 -30.46 23.55 -114.49
CA GLN A 1177 -31.50 23.10 -115.43
C GLN A 1177 -32.27 24.28 -116.06
N TYR A 1178 -32.51 25.36 -115.32
CA TYR A 1178 -33.16 26.58 -115.83
C TYR A 1178 -32.28 27.35 -116.83
N GLU A 1179 -30.97 27.47 -116.56
CA GLU A 1179 -29.99 28.03 -117.50
C GLU A 1179 -29.83 27.16 -118.77
N GLU A 1180 -29.81 25.83 -118.65
CA GLU A 1180 -29.74 24.93 -119.81
C GLU A 1180 -31.01 25.00 -120.67
N THR A 1181 -32.18 25.22 -120.05
CA THR A 1181 -33.47 25.43 -120.74
C THR A 1181 -33.54 26.81 -121.39
N LYS A 1182 -32.96 27.85 -120.77
CA LYS A 1182 -32.82 29.20 -121.33
C LYS A 1182 -31.84 29.24 -122.51
N ARG A 1183 -30.77 28.45 -122.44
CA ARG A 1183 -29.80 28.28 -123.53
C ARG A 1183 -30.38 27.48 -124.69
N ARG A 1184 -31.17 26.42 -124.44
CA ARG A 1184 -31.97 25.70 -125.46
C ARG A 1184 -33.12 26.55 -126.04
N ALA A 1185 -33.68 27.50 -125.28
CA ALA A 1185 -34.69 28.46 -125.76
C ALA A 1185 -34.08 29.62 -126.57
N GLN A 1186 -32.84 30.04 -126.29
CA GLN A 1186 -32.10 31.01 -127.08
C GLN A 1186 -31.48 30.39 -128.35
N GLU A 1187 -31.07 29.13 -128.31
CA GLU A 1187 -30.61 28.35 -129.49
C GLU A 1187 -31.77 27.91 -130.41
N ALA A 1188 -33.02 27.85 -129.90
CA ALA A 1188 -34.24 27.65 -130.70
C ALA A 1188 -34.78 28.95 -131.34
N ALA A 1189 -34.34 30.13 -130.88
CA ALA A 1189 -34.71 31.44 -131.42
C ALA A 1189 -33.69 32.01 -132.42
N ALA A 1190 -32.49 31.43 -132.53
CA ALA A 1190 -31.43 31.84 -133.46
C ALA A 1190 -31.13 30.82 -134.59
N ARG A 1191 -31.97 29.77 -134.73
CA ARG A 1191 -31.91 28.78 -135.84
C ARG A 1191 -33.14 28.86 -136.77
N ARG A 1192 -33.53 30.08 -137.13
CA ARG A 1192 -34.32 30.42 -138.32
C ARG A 1192 -33.78 31.73 -138.87
N LEU A 1193 -32.89 31.62 -139.88
CA LEU A 1193 -32.04 32.63 -140.56
C LEU A 1193 -30.57 32.34 -140.21
N THR A 1194 -29.69 31.82 -141.04
CA THR A 1194 -29.67 31.55 -142.49
C THR A 1194 -28.46 30.64 -142.73
N THR A 1195 -28.56 29.83 -143.78
CA THR A 1195 -27.54 28.94 -144.34
C THR A 1195 -26.23 29.61 -144.76
N THR A 1196 -25.17 28.78 -144.83
CA THR A 1196 -23.95 28.77 -145.69
C THR A 1196 -22.59 29.28 -145.19
N ALA A 1197 -21.59 28.41 -145.48
CA ALA A 1197 -20.12 28.55 -145.55
C ALA A 1197 -19.33 28.41 -144.21
N ASP A 1198 -18.64 27.28 -143.97
CA ASP A 1198 -17.22 26.94 -144.32
C ASP A 1198 -16.26 27.44 -143.21
N ASP A 1199 -15.23 26.79 -142.67
CA ASP A 1199 -14.53 25.50 -142.83
C ASP A 1199 -13.49 25.37 -141.65
N TYR A 1200 -12.99 24.14 -141.42
CA TYR A 1200 -11.71 23.73 -140.77
C TYR A 1200 -11.40 23.77 -139.23
N ASN A 1201 -11.13 22.53 -138.73
CA ASN A 1201 -9.97 22.02 -137.95
C ASN A 1201 -9.85 22.13 -136.40
N THR A 1202 -9.85 20.95 -135.71
CA THR A 1202 -8.74 20.26 -134.96
C THR A 1202 -8.45 20.81 -133.55
N ASP A 1203 -8.15 20.10 -132.46
CA ASP A 1203 -7.92 18.68 -132.13
C ASP A 1203 -7.91 18.54 -130.57
N GLU A 1204 -8.15 17.30 -130.10
CA GLU A 1204 -7.53 16.54 -128.97
C GLU A 1204 -7.32 17.14 -127.56
N GLU A 1205 -7.85 16.45 -126.52
CA GLU A 1205 -7.14 15.63 -125.48
C GLU A 1205 -7.11 16.42 -124.16
N ASP A 1206 -7.17 15.94 -122.92
CA ASP A 1206 -7.00 14.68 -122.18
C ASP A 1206 -7.72 14.94 -120.83
N ASN A 1207 -8.54 14.06 -120.24
CA ASN A 1207 -8.26 12.82 -119.51
C ASN A 1207 -7.79 12.99 -118.04
N ASP A 1208 -8.41 12.16 -117.19
CA ASP A 1208 -7.93 11.66 -115.89
C ASP A 1208 -7.80 12.62 -114.67
N SER A 1209 -7.93 12.20 -113.40
CA SER A 1209 -8.41 10.98 -112.72
C SER A 1209 -8.24 11.20 -111.18
N VAL A 1210 -8.98 10.46 -110.35
CA VAL A 1210 -8.56 9.82 -109.06
C VAL A 1210 -8.01 10.73 -107.92
N GLY A 1211 -8.30 10.58 -106.62
CA GLY A 1211 -9.04 9.63 -105.81
C GLY A 1211 -8.65 9.78 -104.32
N LYS A 1212 -9.40 9.08 -103.44
CA LYS A 1212 -9.08 8.57 -102.09
C LYS A 1212 -8.44 9.52 -101.03
N LYS A 1213 -9.13 9.70 -99.90
CA LYS A 1213 -9.02 8.83 -98.70
C LYS A 1213 -10.19 9.03 -97.75
#